data_AF-G0R0N7-F1
#
_entry.id   AF-G0R0N7-F1
#
_cell.length_a   1.000
_cell.length_b   1.000
_cell.length_c   1.000
_cell.angle_alpha   90.00
_cell.angle_beta   90.00
_cell.angle_gamma   90.00
#
_symmetry.space_group_name_H-M   'P 1'
#
loop_
_entity.id
_entity.type
_entity.pdbx_description
1 polymer ?
#
loop_
_entity_poly.entity_id
_entity_poly.type
_entity_poly.pdbx_seq_one_letter_code
_entity_poly.pdbx_strand_id
1 'polypeptide(L)'
;MQILQQVKDKFQNLQADFKKVQIESDSFSKINKSQVLQDSRCFNNSQLNPRQCRQISSKLIYLINQGQTFTEQESSSLFFAITKLFQSNDKDLRRMIYLMIKEFRDENTMYIVTQSLMKDITSSNDLYRMNALRTIPLVLDPSNLIQVERYIKMAILDKNYAIVSAALLSSIQLYPTNSEIVKKFTSEVLSVLNSKNSNNHFHSIVLLHEIKKFDRNSFIKVLVDCTKDSHNSLATMQIIRFIKESLLTGELDASYERIFIDYLNRQIHKSNEMTVFEACKALCELSNLSNKDLTGVISVLGIFLMGSNSINKFVALRILNKLVSNPIRKSLIQNKSDIEAILTDNNKSLSSLAVSLLLKVCSEDNIDSLLTQIYDNLEDMSDEFKVDILRSIRNLVKNIPKRAKAVLSFLFNCLKNDGNQEFKKYAIDIIEQMIQEIPESRDQGLLVLAEYIEDCLFNNLQLQVLSILNREASKQSVPQKIIRFINNRIHLEEPEVRAAAVGTIFKCGFQQPQIKQNVISLLKQTLDDPDEEVRERANQNINLLEQADNSFLGSQYKNLHNINFQEIAYIEKYIQMNMETLSNTQEADALQREKILEFAKENNLQVEETGTDKKASQNYQENDFEAEKPKQIQKQTNMVNLNDDSHIKQYTKLFSESPVFSQYGQLRSAVNGGNLTDKDSEYQVFYYKYFFDDYLVIEYIIKNTVQQTTLKNVKVDLQLNSEFLKVAHIVPANEIKENETSNVLVGIARHPQQKIVAVTAQNFLHFNICEMNGNQVVAQYSDECQIDDLNITVADHLNRWDVKKGKFETEWEYLQGDESQQNFQLTYKNTDFAIKEIVKHFNVSVCDGTDVILQNNKEKYHTLKITGLYLNNVKFLAVFMIAFDLKIGCVLKMKVKCENEDVAESLIQAFN
;
A
#
# COMPACT_ATOMS: atom_id res chain seq x y z
N MET A 1 -25.02 -55.94 -5.99
CA MET A 1 -24.86 -55.91 -4.52
C MET A 1 -23.40 -55.83 -4.06
N GLN A 2 -22.48 -56.67 -4.57
CA GLN A 2 -21.05 -56.60 -4.17
C GLN A 2 -20.36 -55.25 -4.43
N ILE A 3 -20.66 -54.59 -5.54
CA ILE A 3 -20.09 -53.27 -5.87
C ILE A 3 -20.58 -52.19 -4.89
N LEU A 4 -21.86 -52.23 -4.51
CA LEU A 4 -22.44 -51.33 -3.52
C LEU A 4 -21.80 -51.53 -2.14
N GLN A 5 -21.47 -52.76 -1.78
CA GLN A 5 -20.76 -53.06 -0.54
C GLN A 5 -19.31 -52.53 -0.58
N GLN A 6 -18.59 -52.72 -1.69
CA GLN A 6 -17.24 -52.18 -1.87
C GLN A 6 -17.18 -50.66 -1.85
N VAL A 7 -18.18 -49.99 -2.41
CA VAL A 7 -18.29 -48.52 -2.37
C VAL A 7 -18.58 -48.06 -0.94
N LYS A 8 -19.44 -48.77 -0.21
CA LYS A 8 -19.77 -48.46 1.19
C LYS A 8 -18.57 -48.66 2.12
N ASP A 9 -17.80 -49.73 1.91
CA ASP A 9 -16.58 -50.01 2.68
C ASP A 9 -15.47 -49.00 2.35
N LYS A 10 -15.32 -48.58 1.07
CA LYS A 10 -14.43 -47.48 0.68
C LYS A 10 -14.86 -46.14 1.30
N PHE A 11 -16.16 -45.84 1.34
CA PHE A 11 -16.68 -44.61 1.95
C PHE A 11 -16.48 -44.61 3.47
N GLN A 12 -16.62 -45.75 4.13
CA GLN A 12 -16.36 -45.89 5.57
C GLN A 12 -14.87 -45.77 5.89
N ASN A 13 -13.99 -46.35 5.06
CA ASN A 13 -12.55 -46.17 5.21
C ASN A 13 -12.12 -44.72 4.94
N LEU A 14 -12.69 -44.08 3.92
CA LEU A 14 -12.50 -42.64 3.66
C LEU A 14 -13.02 -41.78 4.82
N GLN A 15 -14.17 -42.10 5.43
CA GLN A 15 -14.65 -41.42 6.63
C GLN A 15 -13.77 -41.68 7.85
N ALA A 16 -13.18 -42.86 7.99
CA ALA A 16 -12.25 -43.18 9.06
C ALA A 16 -10.90 -42.44 8.88
N ASP A 17 -10.44 -42.30 7.64
CA ASP A 17 -9.24 -41.52 7.30
C ASP A 17 -9.51 -40.02 7.41
N PHE A 18 -10.69 -39.53 7.01
CA PHE A 18 -11.12 -38.15 7.26
C PHE A 18 -11.28 -37.85 8.75
N LYS A 19 -11.69 -38.82 9.58
CA LYS A 19 -11.70 -38.69 11.05
C LYS A 19 -10.31 -38.78 11.69
N LYS A 20 -9.34 -39.40 11.03
CA LYS A 20 -7.92 -39.36 11.44
C LYS A 20 -7.24 -38.05 11.02
N VAL A 21 -7.70 -37.43 9.94
CA VAL A 21 -7.18 -36.15 9.42
C VAL A 21 -7.92 -34.94 10.03
N GLN A 22 -9.18 -35.08 10.42
CA GLN A 22 -9.89 -34.10 11.24
C GLN A 22 -9.51 -34.28 12.71
N ILE A 23 -8.58 -33.43 13.15
CA ILE A 23 -8.32 -33.11 14.55
C ILE A 23 -7.55 -34.22 15.29
N GLU A 24 -6.31 -34.49 14.88
CA GLU A 24 -5.27 -34.30 15.89
C GLU A 24 -5.38 -32.83 16.29
N SER A 25 -6.08 -32.56 17.40
CA SER A 25 -6.13 -31.22 17.96
C SER A 25 -4.69 -30.75 18.03
N ASP A 26 -4.37 -29.69 17.28
CA ASP A 26 -3.04 -29.10 17.29
C ASP A 26 -2.62 -29.04 18.76
N SER A 27 -1.51 -29.69 19.14
CA SER A 27 -1.16 -29.94 20.55
C SER A 27 -1.02 -28.61 21.33
N PHE A 28 -0.98 -27.50 20.59
CA PHE A 28 -0.87 -26.13 21.05
C PHE A 28 -2.16 -25.29 20.89
N SER A 29 -3.26 -25.83 20.36
CA SER A 29 -4.54 -25.14 20.11
C SER A 29 -5.22 -24.55 21.36
N LYS A 30 -5.01 -25.15 22.53
CA LYS A 30 -5.63 -24.74 23.81
C LYS A 30 -4.66 -24.01 24.77
N ILE A 31 -3.55 -23.50 24.27
CA ILE A 31 -2.54 -22.88 25.12
C ILE A 31 -2.94 -21.45 25.50
N ASN A 32 -2.90 -21.18 26.81
CA ASN A 32 -3.14 -19.87 27.40
C ASN A 32 -1.80 -19.22 27.81
N LYS A 33 -1.59 -17.95 27.44
CA LYS A 33 -0.41 -17.14 27.77
C LYS A 33 -0.10 -17.17 29.27
N SER A 34 -1.10 -16.91 30.11
CA SER A 34 -0.94 -16.83 31.57
C SER A 34 -0.48 -18.16 32.16
N GLN A 35 -1.00 -19.28 31.64
CA GLN A 35 -0.59 -20.61 32.08
C GLN A 35 0.87 -20.90 31.68
N VAL A 36 1.28 -20.55 30.45
CA VAL A 36 2.66 -20.80 30.00
C VAL A 36 3.66 -19.92 30.76
N LEU A 37 3.30 -18.68 31.08
CA LEU A 37 4.10 -17.79 31.94
C LEU A 37 4.19 -18.30 33.38
N GLN A 38 3.15 -18.96 33.88
CA GLN A 38 3.21 -19.61 35.19
C GLN A 38 4.10 -20.86 35.14
N ASP A 39 3.94 -21.70 34.12
CA ASP A 39 4.73 -22.92 33.91
C ASP A 39 6.23 -22.58 33.75
N SER A 40 6.57 -21.46 33.10
CA SER A 40 7.95 -21.02 32.87
C SER A 40 8.73 -20.70 34.14
N ARG A 41 8.06 -20.56 35.30
CA ARG A 41 8.73 -20.42 36.61
C ARG A 41 9.66 -21.60 36.91
N CYS A 42 9.43 -22.78 36.32
CA CYS A 42 10.33 -23.93 36.48
C CYS A 42 11.74 -23.68 35.95
N PHE A 43 11.95 -22.67 35.09
CA PHE A 43 13.29 -22.27 34.61
C PHE A 43 14.18 -21.71 35.73
N ASN A 44 13.58 -21.29 36.85
CA ASN A 44 14.30 -20.78 38.01
C ASN A 44 14.68 -21.87 39.04
N ASN A 45 14.29 -23.13 38.82
CA ASN A 45 14.58 -24.22 39.75
C ASN A 45 16.07 -24.56 39.78
N SER A 46 16.59 -24.93 40.96
CA SER A 46 17.99 -25.35 41.15
C SER A 46 18.34 -26.64 40.41
N GLN A 47 17.37 -27.54 40.23
CA GLN A 47 17.47 -28.74 39.39
C GLN A 47 16.53 -28.61 38.20
N LEU A 48 17.11 -28.44 37.00
CA LEU A 48 16.36 -28.27 35.76
C LEU A 48 15.95 -29.63 35.18
N ASN A 49 14.69 -29.76 34.75
CA ASN A 49 14.21 -30.88 33.94
C ASN A 49 14.23 -30.51 32.45
N PRO A 50 15.17 -31.03 31.63
CA PRO A 50 15.33 -30.60 30.25
C PRO A 50 14.13 -30.87 29.35
N ARG A 51 13.39 -31.96 29.61
CA ARG A 51 12.21 -32.32 28.81
C ARG A 51 11.07 -31.34 29.05
N GLN A 52 10.80 -31.02 30.31
CA GLN A 52 9.78 -30.06 30.69
C GLN A 52 10.13 -28.64 30.20
N CYS A 53 11.40 -28.23 30.35
CA CYS A 53 11.83 -26.91 29.89
C CYS A 53 11.67 -26.74 28.38
N ARG A 54 12.05 -27.77 27.59
CA ARG A 54 11.83 -27.77 26.14
C ARG A 54 10.37 -27.64 25.76
N GLN A 55 9.48 -28.38 26.43
CA GLN A 55 8.04 -28.29 26.16
C GLN A 55 7.52 -26.87 26.40
N ILE A 56 7.89 -26.24 27.51
CA ILE A 56 7.46 -24.88 27.83
C ILE A 56 8.05 -23.87 26.84
N SER A 57 9.34 -23.97 26.49
CA SER A 57 9.94 -23.13 25.45
C SER A 57 9.26 -23.30 24.09
N SER A 58 8.88 -24.51 23.68
CA SER A 58 8.09 -24.71 22.46
C SER A 58 6.72 -24.02 22.54
N LYS A 59 6.05 -24.07 23.71
CA LYS A 59 4.80 -23.32 23.91
C LYS A 59 5.03 -21.81 23.80
N LEU A 60 6.12 -21.28 24.37
CA LEU A 60 6.47 -19.86 24.28
C LEU A 60 6.75 -19.43 22.83
N ILE A 61 7.58 -20.18 22.09
CA ILE A 61 7.83 -19.91 20.66
C ILE A 61 6.53 -19.97 19.86
N TYR A 62 5.67 -20.95 20.14
CA TYR A 62 4.36 -21.02 19.51
C TYR A 62 3.54 -19.74 19.81
N LEU A 63 3.48 -19.28 21.06
CA LEU A 63 2.77 -18.06 21.42
C LEU A 63 3.35 -16.82 20.71
N ILE A 64 4.68 -16.71 20.61
CA ILE A 64 5.37 -15.62 19.89
C ILE A 64 5.06 -15.64 18.40
N ASN A 65 5.10 -16.83 17.77
CA ASN A 65 4.78 -17.00 16.35
C ASN A 65 3.29 -16.81 16.03
N GLN A 66 2.42 -17.09 17.00
CA GLN A 66 1.00 -16.69 17.01
C GLN A 66 0.81 -15.21 17.38
N GLY A 67 1.92 -14.46 17.51
CA GLY A 67 1.88 -13.03 17.69
C GLY A 67 1.35 -12.51 19.01
N GLN A 68 1.39 -13.33 20.06
CA GLN A 68 1.16 -12.82 21.39
C GLN A 68 2.28 -11.87 21.79
N THR A 69 1.89 -10.68 22.23
CA THR A 69 2.80 -9.70 22.80
C THR A 69 3.01 -9.99 24.28
N PHE A 70 4.24 -9.83 24.75
CA PHE A 70 4.62 -9.90 26.16
C PHE A 70 4.89 -8.48 26.63
N THR A 71 4.47 -8.12 27.85
CA THR A 71 4.81 -6.81 28.42
C THR A 71 6.32 -6.72 28.64
N GLU A 72 6.89 -5.52 28.69
CA GLU A 72 8.34 -5.35 28.91
C GLU A 72 8.82 -6.09 30.18
N GLN A 73 8.02 -6.07 31.25
CA GLN A 73 8.31 -6.82 32.48
C GLN A 73 8.23 -8.34 32.30
N GLU A 74 7.22 -8.84 31.58
CA GLU A 74 7.09 -10.27 31.28
C GLU A 74 8.25 -10.77 30.44
N SER A 75 8.59 -10.04 29.37
CA SER A 75 9.67 -10.39 28.46
C SER A 75 11.03 -10.38 29.13
N SER A 76 11.35 -9.32 29.87
CA SER A 76 12.60 -9.25 30.62
C SER A 76 12.70 -10.35 31.68
N SER A 77 11.63 -10.58 32.46
CA SER A 77 11.60 -11.66 33.47
C SER A 77 11.79 -13.04 32.84
N LEU A 78 11.09 -13.29 31.72
CA LEU A 78 11.18 -14.53 30.98
C LEU A 78 12.57 -14.71 30.35
N PHE A 79 13.16 -13.66 29.80
CA PHE A 79 14.51 -13.67 29.25
C PHE A 79 15.54 -14.02 30.33
N PHE A 80 15.48 -13.38 31.50
CA PHE A 80 16.34 -13.73 32.64
C PHE A 80 16.16 -15.18 33.07
N ALA A 81 14.93 -15.69 33.10
CA ALA A 81 14.67 -17.10 33.41
C ALA A 81 15.29 -18.04 32.35
N ILE A 82 15.19 -17.68 31.06
CA ILE A 82 15.81 -18.43 29.96
C ILE A 82 17.35 -18.43 30.08
N THR A 83 17.97 -17.32 30.50
CA THR A 83 19.44 -17.28 30.68
C THR A 83 19.95 -18.31 31.68
N LYS A 84 19.16 -18.66 32.71
CA LYS A 84 19.52 -19.70 33.69
C LYS A 84 19.55 -21.10 33.09
N LEU A 85 18.82 -21.34 31.99
CA LEU A 85 18.80 -22.65 31.32
C LEU A 85 20.17 -23.03 30.72
N PHE A 86 21.08 -22.07 30.52
CA PHE A 86 22.47 -22.31 30.13
C PHE A 86 23.27 -23.14 31.16
N GLN A 87 22.76 -23.35 32.37
CA GLN A 87 23.35 -24.25 33.37
C GLN A 87 23.22 -25.74 32.99
N SER A 88 22.25 -26.09 32.13
CA SER A 88 22.01 -27.47 31.72
C SER A 88 22.92 -27.91 30.57
N ASN A 89 23.52 -29.09 30.66
CA ASN A 89 24.35 -29.68 29.61
C ASN A 89 23.56 -30.46 28.54
N ASP A 90 22.21 -30.45 28.59
CA ASP A 90 21.36 -31.14 27.62
C ASP A 90 21.40 -30.47 26.24
N LYS A 91 21.73 -31.26 25.21
CA LYS A 91 21.97 -30.73 23.85
C LYS A 91 20.72 -30.16 23.21
N ASP A 92 19.56 -30.79 23.44
CA ASP A 92 18.32 -30.37 22.82
C ASP A 92 17.73 -29.13 23.49
N LEU A 93 17.82 -29.05 24.83
CA LEU A 93 17.47 -27.85 25.57
C LEU A 93 18.37 -26.69 25.13
N ARG A 94 19.67 -26.93 24.94
CA ARG A 94 20.58 -25.89 24.44
C ARG A 94 20.18 -25.35 23.07
N ARG A 95 19.74 -26.21 22.14
CA ARG A 95 19.16 -25.77 20.84
C ARG A 95 17.96 -24.86 21.03
N MET A 96 17.07 -25.23 21.95
CA MET A 96 15.88 -24.45 22.25
C MET A 96 16.24 -23.07 22.81
N ILE A 97 17.28 -22.97 23.65
CA ILE A 97 17.76 -21.69 24.17
C ILE A 97 18.21 -20.76 23.03
N TYR A 98 18.98 -21.25 22.05
CA TYR A 98 19.40 -20.41 20.92
C TYR A 98 18.21 -19.94 20.07
N LEU A 99 17.18 -20.77 19.90
CA LEU A 99 15.95 -20.37 19.21
C LEU A 99 15.21 -19.30 20.02
N MET A 100 15.03 -19.49 21.32
CA MET A 100 14.42 -18.48 22.20
C MET A 100 15.15 -17.15 22.09
N ILE A 101 16.49 -17.12 22.17
CA ILE A 101 17.26 -15.87 22.00
C ILE A 101 16.96 -15.21 20.65
N LYS A 102 16.82 -15.99 19.57
CA LYS A 102 16.50 -15.47 18.24
C LYS A 102 15.08 -14.93 18.09
N GLU A 103 14.15 -15.31 18.97
CA GLU A 103 12.80 -14.77 18.99
C GLU A 103 12.70 -13.48 19.84
N PHE A 104 13.54 -13.33 20.87
CA PHE A 104 13.56 -12.16 21.79
C PHE A 104 14.49 -11.03 21.33
N ARG A 105 14.64 -10.78 20.01
CA ARG A 105 15.69 -9.90 19.45
C ARG A 105 15.66 -8.43 19.88
N ASP A 106 14.52 -7.95 20.39
CA ASP A 106 14.30 -6.53 20.67
C ASP A 106 14.45 -6.19 22.17
N GLU A 107 14.91 -7.13 23.00
CA GLU A 107 15.10 -6.91 24.45
C GLU A 107 16.41 -6.16 24.74
N ASN A 108 16.33 -5.03 25.45
CA ASN A 108 17.49 -4.25 25.90
C ASN A 108 18.51 -5.07 26.73
N THR A 109 18.08 -6.18 27.33
CA THR A 109 18.91 -7.04 28.18
C THR A 109 19.64 -8.17 27.44
N MET A 110 19.56 -8.24 26.11
CA MET A 110 20.11 -9.36 25.34
C MET A 110 21.60 -9.62 25.55
N TYR A 111 22.41 -8.58 25.78
CA TYR A 111 23.86 -8.68 25.95
C TYR A 111 24.29 -9.58 27.13
N ILE A 112 23.37 -9.90 28.05
CA ILE A 112 23.65 -10.72 29.25
C ILE A 112 24.03 -12.16 28.87
N VAL A 113 23.56 -12.68 27.73
CA VAL A 113 23.91 -14.04 27.28
C VAL A 113 25.26 -14.12 26.53
N THR A 114 25.90 -13.00 26.22
CA THR A 114 27.13 -12.94 25.41
C THR A 114 28.25 -13.82 25.96
N GLN A 115 28.48 -13.81 27.27
CA GLN A 115 29.50 -14.66 27.91
C GLN A 115 29.17 -16.16 27.80
N SER A 116 27.90 -16.52 27.94
CA SER A 116 27.44 -17.90 27.79
C SER A 116 27.62 -18.39 26.35
N LEU A 117 27.33 -17.54 25.37
CA LEU A 117 27.57 -17.85 23.96
C LEU A 117 29.06 -17.97 23.64
N MET A 118 29.93 -17.08 24.17
CA MET A 118 31.38 -17.20 23.97
C MET A 118 31.97 -18.49 24.53
N LYS A 119 31.47 -18.95 25.68
CA LYS A 119 31.81 -20.27 26.24
C LYS A 119 31.37 -21.41 25.30
N ASP A 120 30.19 -21.31 24.70
CA ASP A 120 29.68 -22.32 23.76
C ASP A 120 30.45 -22.31 22.42
N ILE A 121 30.95 -21.16 21.94
CA ILE A 121 31.80 -21.05 20.73
C ILE A 121 33.12 -21.83 20.89
N THR A 122 33.66 -21.87 22.11
CA THR A 122 34.92 -22.56 22.44
C THR A 122 34.71 -23.97 23.01
N SER A 123 33.46 -24.44 23.07
CA SER A 123 33.11 -25.78 23.56
C SER A 123 33.72 -26.88 22.69
N SER A 124 33.93 -28.07 23.27
CA SER A 124 34.26 -29.28 22.50
C SER A 124 33.09 -29.84 21.70
N ASN A 125 31.87 -29.36 21.93
CA ASN A 125 30.67 -29.80 21.24
C ASN A 125 30.37 -28.93 20.02
N ASP A 126 30.62 -29.45 18.82
CA ASP A 126 30.38 -28.76 17.54
C ASP A 126 28.97 -28.17 17.41
N LEU A 127 27.96 -28.82 17.99
CA LEU A 127 26.57 -28.33 17.97
C LEU A 127 26.42 -27.01 18.73
N TYR A 128 27.12 -26.86 19.85
CA TYR A 128 27.13 -25.62 20.63
C TYR A 128 27.88 -24.54 19.88
N ARG A 129 29.07 -24.88 19.35
CA ARG A 129 29.90 -23.96 18.57
C ARG A 129 29.13 -23.35 17.40
N MET A 130 28.53 -24.21 16.56
CA MET A 130 27.78 -23.78 15.38
C MET A 130 26.60 -22.86 15.71
N ASN A 131 25.80 -23.22 16.71
CA ASN A 131 24.60 -22.44 17.02
C ASN A 131 24.91 -21.17 17.80
N ALA A 132 25.93 -21.18 18.66
CA ALA A 132 26.41 -19.97 19.34
C ALA A 132 26.98 -18.97 18.33
N LEU A 133 27.77 -19.42 17.34
CA LEU A 133 28.26 -18.57 16.24
C LEU A 133 27.10 -17.93 15.45
N ARG A 134 26.00 -18.66 15.17
CA ARG A 134 24.82 -18.09 14.48
C ARG A 134 23.95 -17.17 15.34
N THR A 135 24.23 -17.07 16.64
CA THR A 135 23.40 -16.33 17.59
C THR A 135 24.12 -15.11 18.15
N ILE A 136 25.46 -15.17 18.27
CA ILE A 136 26.28 -14.08 18.82
C ILE A 136 26.06 -12.71 18.14
N PRO A 137 25.85 -12.58 16.81
CA PRO A 137 25.65 -11.27 16.19
C PRO A 137 24.40 -10.51 16.67
N LEU A 138 23.42 -11.23 17.22
CA LEU A 138 22.15 -10.65 17.67
C LEU A 138 22.25 -10.01 19.05
N VAL A 139 23.28 -10.37 19.84
CA VAL A 139 23.39 -9.99 21.25
C VAL A 139 24.71 -9.29 21.58
N LEU A 140 25.56 -9.08 20.57
CA LEU A 140 26.93 -8.62 20.75
C LEU A 140 26.97 -7.16 21.21
N ASP A 141 27.66 -6.90 22.32
CA ASP A 141 27.91 -5.58 22.85
C ASP A 141 29.35 -5.11 22.57
N PRO A 142 29.62 -3.79 22.56
CA PRO A 142 30.94 -3.24 22.22
C PRO A 142 32.10 -3.77 23.06
N SER A 143 31.87 -4.14 24.33
CA SER A 143 32.95 -4.57 25.23
C SER A 143 33.55 -5.92 24.86
N ASN A 144 32.78 -6.81 24.22
CA ASN A 144 33.19 -8.16 23.86
C ASN A 144 33.64 -8.32 22.39
N LEU A 145 33.60 -7.23 21.60
CA LEU A 145 33.88 -7.24 20.16
C LEU A 145 35.23 -7.86 19.80
N ILE A 146 36.30 -7.49 20.49
CA ILE A 146 37.67 -7.97 20.20
C ILE A 146 37.80 -9.47 20.47
N GLN A 147 37.15 -9.96 21.53
CA GLN A 147 37.19 -11.37 21.89
C GLN A 147 36.39 -12.22 20.89
N VAL A 148 35.21 -11.74 20.48
CA VAL A 148 34.39 -12.39 19.46
C VAL A 148 35.06 -12.36 18.10
N GLU A 149 35.76 -11.28 17.73
CA GLU A 149 36.60 -11.19 16.52
C GLU A 149 37.56 -12.39 16.44
N ARG A 150 38.33 -12.63 17.52
CA ARG A 150 39.30 -13.72 17.58
C ARG A 150 38.63 -15.09 17.41
N TYR A 151 37.50 -15.31 18.07
CA TYR A 151 36.80 -16.59 17.99
C TYR A 151 36.21 -16.86 16.61
N ILE A 152 35.66 -15.84 15.95
CA ILE A 152 35.15 -15.96 14.58
C ILE A 152 36.29 -16.27 13.61
N LYS A 153 37.43 -15.56 13.69
CA LYS A 153 38.62 -15.86 12.85
C LYS A 153 39.06 -17.32 12.96
N MET A 154 39.18 -17.82 14.20
CA MET A 154 39.52 -19.22 14.44
C MET A 154 38.49 -20.18 13.86
N ALA A 155 37.19 -19.85 13.98
CA ALA A 155 36.11 -20.69 13.47
C ALA A 155 36.00 -20.71 11.93
N ILE A 156 36.42 -19.64 11.24
CA ILE A 156 36.49 -19.60 9.76
C ILE A 156 37.51 -20.62 9.23
N LEU A 157 38.59 -20.87 9.97
CA LEU A 157 39.64 -21.82 9.60
C LEU A 157 39.44 -23.23 10.18
N ASP A 158 38.24 -23.53 10.69
CA ASP A 158 37.93 -24.83 11.27
C ASP A 158 37.89 -25.95 10.19
N LYS A 159 38.18 -27.19 10.60
CA LYS A 159 38.10 -28.37 9.73
C LYS A 159 36.66 -28.73 9.38
N ASN A 160 35.72 -28.47 10.28
CA ASN A 160 34.31 -28.77 10.09
C ASN A 160 33.64 -27.66 9.28
N TYR A 161 33.22 -28.00 8.04
CA TYR A 161 32.61 -27.03 7.12
C TYR A 161 31.36 -26.36 7.70
N ALA A 162 30.60 -27.02 8.58
CA ALA A 162 29.39 -26.48 9.17
C ALA A 162 29.68 -25.38 10.21
N ILE A 163 30.83 -25.46 10.88
CA ILE A 163 31.33 -24.42 11.79
C ILE A 163 31.82 -23.23 10.98
N VAL A 164 32.59 -23.48 9.92
CA VAL A 164 33.03 -22.43 8.99
C VAL A 164 31.82 -21.70 8.38
N SER A 165 30.79 -22.41 7.94
CA SER A 165 29.54 -21.81 7.47
C SER A 165 28.86 -20.94 8.52
N ALA A 166 28.78 -21.41 9.78
CA ALA A 166 28.22 -20.64 10.87
C ALA A 166 29.03 -19.37 11.16
N ALA A 167 30.37 -19.45 11.11
CA ALA A 167 31.27 -18.32 11.31
C ALA A 167 31.16 -17.29 10.17
N LEU A 168 31.11 -17.74 8.91
CA LEU A 168 30.92 -16.87 7.75
C LEU A 168 29.57 -16.16 7.80
N LEU A 169 28.49 -16.86 8.15
CA LEU A 169 27.17 -16.27 8.33
C LEU A 169 27.17 -15.23 9.46
N SER A 170 27.84 -15.55 10.58
CA SER A 170 28.03 -14.61 11.69
C SER A 170 28.74 -13.34 11.22
N SER A 171 29.79 -13.47 10.41
CA SER A 171 30.53 -12.34 9.85
C SER A 171 29.68 -11.48 8.91
N ILE A 172 28.83 -12.11 8.08
CA ILE A 172 27.88 -11.40 7.21
C ILE A 172 26.89 -10.59 8.04
N GLN A 173 26.35 -11.19 9.12
CA GLN A 173 25.41 -10.51 10.01
C GLN A 173 26.04 -9.37 10.82
N LEU A 174 27.33 -9.49 11.16
CA LEU A 174 28.07 -8.44 11.88
C LEU A 174 28.53 -7.30 10.98
N TYR A 175 28.65 -7.51 9.67
CA TYR A 175 29.20 -6.50 8.76
C TYR A 175 28.46 -5.15 8.78
N PRO A 176 27.11 -5.08 8.77
CA PRO A 176 26.38 -3.81 8.76
C PRO A 176 26.64 -2.95 10.01
N THR A 177 26.85 -3.58 11.17
CA THR A 177 27.04 -2.89 12.46
C THR A 177 28.51 -2.73 12.85
N ASN A 178 29.40 -3.62 12.40
CA ASN A 178 30.79 -3.73 12.83
C ASN A 178 31.76 -3.96 11.65
N SER A 179 31.63 -3.15 10.60
CA SER A 179 32.34 -3.36 9.32
C SER A 179 33.87 -3.39 9.43
N GLU A 180 34.48 -2.54 10.26
CA GLU A 180 35.95 -2.46 10.41
C GLU A 180 36.57 -3.76 10.93
N ILE A 181 35.90 -4.42 11.86
CA ILE A 181 36.33 -5.69 12.44
C ILE A 181 36.25 -6.79 11.39
N VAL A 182 35.12 -6.88 10.71
CA VAL A 182 34.86 -7.93 9.72
C VAL A 182 35.78 -7.80 8.50
N LYS A 183 36.18 -6.58 8.11
CA LYS A 183 37.19 -6.36 7.05
C LYS A 183 38.52 -7.07 7.33
N LYS A 184 38.89 -7.25 8.61
CA LYS A 184 40.11 -7.98 9.02
C LYS A 184 40.04 -9.49 8.77
N PHE A 185 38.88 -10.05 8.40
CA PHE A 185 38.71 -11.48 8.10
C PHE A 185 39.09 -11.85 6.66
N THR A 186 39.49 -10.86 5.85
CA THR A 186 39.73 -11.03 4.41
C THR A 186 40.64 -12.21 4.09
N SER A 187 41.77 -12.35 4.79
CA SER A 187 42.75 -13.43 4.57
C SER A 187 42.16 -14.83 4.80
N GLU A 188 41.44 -14.99 5.91
CA GLU A 188 40.85 -16.25 6.34
C GLU A 188 39.71 -16.65 5.39
N VAL A 189 38.88 -15.68 4.98
CA VAL A 189 37.78 -15.94 4.04
C VAL A 189 38.31 -16.31 2.65
N LEU A 190 39.39 -15.68 2.19
CA LEU A 190 40.07 -16.06 0.95
C LEU A 190 40.66 -17.47 1.02
N SER A 191 41.22 -17.86 2.17
CA SER A 191 41.70 -19.25 2.36
C SER A 191 40.59 -20.28 2.23
N VAL A 192 39.38 -19.98 2.74
CA VAL A 192 38.21 -20.85 2.56
C VAL A 192 37.76 -20.91 1.10
N LEU A 193 37.75 -19.77 0.39
CA LEU A 193 37.38 -19.70 -1.01
C LEU A 193 38.35 -20.50 -1.91
N ASN A 194 39.65 -20.46 -1.61
CA ASN A 194 40.68 -21.21 -2.33
C ASN A 194 40.79 -22.68 -1.88
N SER A 195 39.98 -23.10 -0.91
CA SER A 195 39.98 -24.49 -0.44
C SER A 195 39.27 -25.41 -1.43
N LYS A 196 39.65 -26.69 -1.44
CA LYS A 196 38.99 -27.73 -2.26
C LYS A 196 37.52 -27.98 -1.87
N ASN A 197 37.10 -27.53 -0.69
CA ASN A 197 35.75 -27.77 -0.20
C ASN A 197 34.80 -26.64 -0.63
N SER A 198 33.98 -26.92 -1.64
CA SER A 198 33.12 -25.91 -2.26
C SER A 198 31.87 -25.54 -1.46
N ASN A 199 31.55 -26.24 -0.37
CA ASN A 199 30.33 -26.02 0.40
C ASN A 199 30.21 -24.60 0.97
N ASN A 200 31.35 -23.98 1.31
CA ASN A 200 31.38 -22.65 1.94
C ASN A 200 31.66 -21.51 0.97
N HIS A 201 31.96 -21.81 -0.30
CA HIS A 201 32.32 -20.80 -1.30
C HIS A 201 31.24 -19.74 -1.50
N PHE A 202 29.96 -20.12 -1.41
CA PHE A 202 28.84 -19.17 -1.51
C PHE A 202 28.88 -18.10 -0.40
N HIS A 203 29.01 -18.50 0.87
CA HIS A 203 29.07 -17.55 1.98
C HIS A 203 30.38 -16.73 1.92
N SER A 204 31.50 -17.35 1.53
CA SER A 204 32.78 -16.66 1.38
C SER A 204 32.74 -15.57 0.33
N ILE A 205 32.20 -15.84 -0.87
CA ILE A 205 32.16 -14.85 -1.94
C ILE A 205 31.19 -13.69 -1.63
N VAL A 206 30.05 -13.98 -0.99
CA VAL A 206 29.11 -12.95 -0.52
C VAL A 206 29.78 -12.03 0.51
N LEU A 207 30.48 -12.59 1.49
CA LEU A 207 31.18 -11.81 2.50
C LEU A 207 32.33 -10.98 1.92
N LEU A 208 33.11 -11.56 0.99
CA LEU A 208 34.20 -10.83 0.33
C LEU A 208 33.69 -9.69 -0.55
N HIS A 209 32.55 -9.86 -1.21
CA HIS A 209 31.89 -8.78 -1.95
C HIS A 209 31.53 -7.61 -1.02
N GLU A 210 30.89 -7.88 0.12
CA GLU A 210 30.53 -6.84 1.08
C GLU A 210 31.77 -6.12 1.62
N ILE A 211 32.79 -6.86 2.04
CA ILE A 211 34.06 -6.32 2.54
C ILE A 211 34.75 -5.42 1.49
N LYS A 212 34.76 -5.84 0.23
CA LYS A 212 35.49 -5.20 -0.87
C LYS A 212 34.62 -4.33 -1.78
N LYS A 213 33.39 -4.00 -1.37
CA LYS A 213 32.44 -3.19 -2.16
C LYS A 213 33.04 -1.85 -2.62
N PHE A 214 33.89 -1.25 -1.78
CA PHE A 214 34.59 0.01 -2.07
C PHE A 214 35.99 -0.17 -2.69
N ASP A 215 36.49 -1.40 -2.79
CA ASP A 215 37.78 -1.76 -3.42
C ASP A 215 37.52 -2.74 -4.59
N ARG A 216 36.90 -2.20 -5.65
CA ARG A 216 36.50 -2.95 -6.84
C ARG A 216 37.65 -3.73 -7.47
N ASN A 217 38.81 -3.10 -7.63
CA ASN A 217 39.97 -3.71 -8.27
C ASN A 217 40.46 -4.96 -7.52
N SER A 218 40.45 -4.93 -6.19
CA SER A 218 40.78 -6.12 -5.42
C SER A 218 39.72 -7.21 -5.56
N PHE A 219 38.44 -6.85 -5.58
CA PHE A 219 37.36 -7.83 -5.75
C PHE A 219 37.35 -8.46 -7.16
N ILE A 220 37.65 -7.69 -8.20
CA ILE A 220 37.80 -8.20 -9.58
C ILE A 220 38.86 -9.29 -9.64
N LYS A 221 40.00 -9.11 -8.97
CA LYS A 221 41.04 -10.15 -8.89
C LYS A 221 40.53 -11.44 -8.24
N VAL A 222 39.75 -11.32 -7.17
CA VAL A 222 39.10 -12.47 -6.52
C VAL A 222 38.15 -13.18 -7.48
N LEU A 223 37.32 -12.43 -8.23
CA LEU A 223 36.42 -13.01 -9.23
C LEU A 223 37.18 -13.71 -10.35
N VAL A 224 38.28 -13.12 -10.84
CA VAL A 224 39.15 -13.72 -11.86
C VAL A 224 39.69 -15.06 -11.37
N ASP A 225 40.14 -15.16 -10.13
CA ASP A 225 40.59 -16.43 -9.56
C ASP A 225 39.44 -17.45 -9.46
N CYS A 226 38.24 -17.03 -9.07
CA CYS A 226 37.05 -17.89 -9.08
C CYS A 226 36.69 -18.42 -10.48
N THR A 227 37.08 -17.76 -11.57
CA THR A 227 36.80 -18.26 -12.92
C THR A 227 37.64 -19.47 -13.34
N LYS A 228 38.70 -19.77 -12.57
CA LYS A 228 39.64 -20.88 -12.83
C LYS A 228 39.16 -22.19 -12.20
N ASP A 229 38.43 -22.10 -11.09
CA ASP A 229 38.01 -23.26 -10.29
C ASP A 229 36.56 -23.70 -10.55
N SER A 230 36.23 -24.92 -10.10
CA SER A 230 34.87 -25.45 -10.15
C SER A 230 34.19 -25.25 -8.80
N HIS A 231 33.09 -24.50 -8.80
CA HIS A 231 32.28 -24.21 -7.61
C HIS A 231 30.96 -24.99 -7.62
N ASN A 232 30.27 -25.04 -6.48
CA ASN A 232 28.90 -25.56 -6.43
C ASN A 232 27.92 -24.61 -7.13
N SER A 233 26.75 -25.10 -7.51
CA SER A 233 25.80 -24.33 -8.35
C SER A 233 25.35 -23.01 -7.72
N LEU A 234 25.19 -22.94 -6.40
CA LEU A 234 24.82 -21.71 -5.69
C LEU A 234 25.95 -20.66 -5.72
N ALA A 235 27.19 -21.08 -5.47
CA ALA A 235 28.35 -20.20 -5.55
C ALA A 235 28.59 -19.74 -7.00
N THR A 236 28.49 -20.64 -7.98
CA THR A 236 28.62 -20.30 -9.40
C THR A 236 27.56 -19.27 -9.82
N MET A 237 26.31 -19.42 -9.40
CA MET A 237 25.26 -18.42 -9.68
C MET A 237 25.62 -17.06 -9.09
N GLN A 238 26.13 -17.03 -7.85
CA GLN A 238 26.51 -15.77 -7.22
C GLN A 238 27.73 -15.11 -7.87
N ILE A 239 28.71 -15.91 -8.30
CA ILE A 239 29.88 -15.46 -9.07
C ILE A 239 29.41 -14.85 -10.40
N ILE A 240 28.50 -15.50 -11.13
CA ILE A 240 27.92 -14.95 -12.38
C ILE A 240 27.28 -13.59 -12.12
N ARG A 241 26.52 -13.44 -11.03
CA ARG A 241 25.88 -12.16 -10.68
C ARG A 241 26.89 -11.05 -10.41
N PHE A 242 27.95 -11.34 -9.66
CA PHE A 242 29.01 -10.37 -9.37
C PHE A 242 29.89 -10.04 -10.58
N ILE A 243 30.15 -11.03 -11.46
CA ILE A 243 30.81 -10.80 -12.75
C ILE A 243 29.95 -9.84 -13.60
N LYS A 244 28.65 -10.11 -13.72
CA LYS A 244 27.73 -9.24 -14.45
C LYS A 244 27.70 -7.82 -13.90
N GLU A 245 27.62 -7.68 -12.57
CA GLU A 245 27.69 -6.37 -11.91
C GLU A 245 28.97 -5.62 -12.29
N SER A 246 30.12 -6.30 -12.24
CA SER A 246 31.41 -5.72 -12.61
C SER A 246 31.44 -5.27 -14.08
N LEU A 247 30.92 -6.10 -14.99
CA LEU A 247 30.86 -5.79 -16.43
C LEU A 247 29.95 -4.61 -16.77
N LEU A 248 28.85 -4.41 -16.04
CA LEU A 248 27.91 -3.31 -16.29
C LEU A 248 28.42 -1.95 -15.78
N THR A 249 29.38 -1.96 -14.86
CA THR A 249 29.86 -0.73 -14.20
C THR A 249 30.94 0.03 -14.98
N GLY A 250 31.35 -0.45 -16.16
CA GLY A 250 32.10 0.32 -17.16
C GLY A 250 33.59 0.60 -16.88
N GLU A 251 34.12 0.22 -15.72
CA GLU A 251 35.50 0.52 -15.27
C GLU A 251 36.42 -0.73 -15.28
N LEU A 252 36.32 -1.58 -16.31
CA LEU A 252 37.06 -2.84 -16.36
C LEU A 252 38.06 -2.87 -17.52
N ASP A 253 39.29 -3.34 -17.26
CA ASP A 253 40.27 -3.56 -18.33
C ASP A 253 39.74 -4.60 -19.33
N ALA A 254 39.98 -4.36 -20.63
CA ALA A 254 39.54 -5.25 -21.71
C ALA A 254 40.00 -6.71 -21.55
N SER A 255 41.13 -6.94 -20.86
CA SER A 255 41.62 -8.29 -20.55
C SER A 255 40.71 -9.02 -19.55
N TYR A 256 40.29 -8.35 -18.47
CA TYR A 256 39.38 -8.94 -17.48
C TYR A 256 37.97 -9.10 -18.04
N GLU A 257 37.52 -8.14 -18.84
CA GLU A 257 36.25 -8.21 -19.55
C GLU A 257 36.15 -9.48 -20.39
N ARG A 258 37.19 -9.77 -21.18
CA ARG A 258 37.27 -11.00 -21.98
C ARG A 258 37.24 -12.26 -21.12
N ILE A 259 38.01 -12.31 -20.04
CA ILE A 259 38.03 -13.47 -19.11
C ILE A 259 36.62 -13.75 -18.57
N PHE A 260 35.91 -12.70 -18.18
CA PHE A 260 34.55 -12.80 -17.65
C PHE A 260 33.54 -13.24 -18.70
N ILE A 261 33.57 -12.67 -19.90
CA ILE A 261 32.69 -13.08 -21.01
C ILE A 261 32.97 -14.55 -21.39
N ASP A 262 34.23 -14.96 -21.49
CA ASP A 262 34.63 -16.34 -21.77
C ASP A 262 34.16 -17.29 -20.65
N TYR A 263 34.21 -16.87 -19.38
CA TYR A 263 33.64 -17.64 -18.28
C TYR A 263 32.13 -17.81 -18.42
N LEU A 264 31.38 -16.74 -18.69
CA LEU A 264 29.92 -16.80 -18.88
C LEU A 264 29.54 -17.73 -20.05
N ASN A 265 30.25 -17.66 -21.18
CA ASN A 265 30.06 -18.55 -22.33
C ASN A 265 30.37 -20.02 -22.00
N ARG A 266 31.27 -20.31 -21.06
CA ARG A 266 31.46 -21.68 -20.57
C ARG A 266 30.31 -22.15 -19.68
N GLN A 267 29.66 -21.25 -18.94
CA GLN A 267 28.58 -21.59 -18.01
C GLN A 267 27.25 -21.90 -18.70
N ILE A 268 26.97 -21.35 -19.89
CA ILE A 268 25.72 -21.64 -20.63
C ILE A 268 25.62 -23.09 -21.12
N HIS A 269 26.73 -23.84 -21.14
CA HIS A 269 26.79 -25.24 -21.58
C HIS A 269 26.90 -26.24 -20.42
N LYS A 270 26.71 -25.80 -19.17
CA LYS A 270 26.75 -26.68 -18.00
C LYS A 270 25.44 -27.45 -17.83
N SER A 271 25.49 -28.53 -17.05
CA SER A 271 24.32 -29.38 -16.80
C SER A 271 23.29 -28.76 -15.85
N ASN A 272 23.69 -27.82 -15.00
CA ASN A 272 22.77 -27.19 -14.04
C ASN A 272 21.99 -26.04 -14.70
N GLU A 273 20.69 -26.24 -14.89
CA GLU A 273 19.79 -25.29 -15.54
C GLU A 273 19.80 -23.90 -14.87
N MET A 274 19.88 -23.82 -13.54
CA MET A 274 19.91 -22.54 -12.80
C MET A 274 21.16 -21.71 -13.18
N THR A 275 22.30 -22.37 -13.28
CA THR A 275 23.56 -21.74 -13.70
C THR A 275 23.50 -21.29 -15.16
N VAL A 276 22.93 -22.13 -16.03
CA VAL A 276 22.76 -21.82 -17.45
C VAL A 276 21.88 -20.58 -17.63
N PHE A 277 20.70 -20.54 -16.98
CA PHE A 277 19.80 -19.40 -17.10
C PHE A 277 20.40 -18.10 -16.56
N GLU A 278 21.10 -18.14 -15.42
CA GLU A 278 21.76 -16.93 -14.90
C GLU A 278 22.88 -16.45 -15.83
N ALA A 279 23.64 -17.37 -16.44
CA ALA A 279 24.67 -17.02 -17.42
C ALA A 279 24.08 -16.44 -18.72
N CYS A 280 23.03 -17.06 -19.28
CA CYS A 280 22.30 -16.55 -20.44
C CYS A 280 21.75 -15.15 -20.15
N LYS A 281 21.12 -14.97 -18.99
CA LYS A 281 20.59 -13.67 -18.55
C LYS A 281 21.70 -12.63 -18.44
N ALA A 282 22.84 -12.99 -17.85
CA ALA A 282 23.97 -12.08 -17.72
C ALA A 282 24.47 -11.60 -19.08
N LEU A 283 24.71 -12.52 -20.03
CA LEU A 283 25.16 -12.18 -21.38
C LEU A 283 24.13 -11.32 -22.13
N CYS A 284 22.83 -11.65 -22.05
CA CYS A 284 21.78 -10.88 -22.72
C CYS A 284 21.60 -9.45 -22.19
N GLU A 285 22.01 -9.17 -20.94
CA GLU A 285 21.91 -7.84 -20.33
C GLU A 285 23.10 -6.92 -20.66
N LEU A 286 24.17 -7.44 -21.27
CA LEU A 286 25.35 -6.67 -21.66
C LEU A 286 25.11 -5.88 -22.96
N SER A 287 25.45 -4.59 -22.96
CA SER A 287 25.24 -3.67 -24.09
C SER A 287 26.33 -3.72 -25.16
N ASN A 288 27.56 -4.05 -24.77
CA ASN A 288 28.78 -4.09 -25.59
C ASN A 288 28.91 -5.33 -26.48
N LEU A 289 28.11 -6.39 -26.27
CA LEU A 289 28.18 -7.61 -27.08
C LEU A 289 27.54 -7.42 -28.46
N SER A 290 28.14 -7.99 -29.51
CA SER A 290 27.53 -7.98 -30.84
C SER A 290 26.39 -9.00 -30.95
N ASN A 291 25.55 -8.87 -31.98
CA ASN A 291 24.52 -9.88 -32.25
C ASN A 291 25.14 -11.26 -32.54
N LYS A 292 26.35 -11.32 -33.12
CA LYS A 292 27.04 -12.59 -33.39
C LYS A 292 27.41 -13.32 -32.10
N ASP A 293 27.83 -12.58 -31.07
CA ASP A 293 28.22 -13.15 -29.78
C ASP A 293 27.02 -13.75 -29.03
N LEU A 294 25.83 -13.19 -29.23
CA LEU A 294 24.61 -13.65 -28.58
C LEU A 294 23.94 -14.85 -29.28
N THR A 295 24.27 -15.16 -30.54
CA THR A 295 23.63 -16.25 -31.30
C THR A 295 23.69 -17.59 -30.57
N GLY A 296 24.82 -17.91 -29.92
CA GLY A 296 24.96 -19.13 -29.12
C GLY A 296 24.00 -19.15 -27.92
N VAL A 297 23.82 -18.00 -27.25
CA VAL A 297 22.90 -17.84 -26.12
C VAL A 297 21.45 -18.05 -26.55
N ILE A 298 21.06 -17.47 -27.69
CA ILE A 298 19.70 -17.63 -28.24
C ILE A 298 19.42 -19.08 -28.62
N SER A 299 20.40 -19.78 -29.17
CA SER A 299 20.27 -21.20 -29.50
C SER A 299 20.01 -22.05 -28.25
N VAL A 300 20.72 -21.79 -27.15
CA VAL A 300 20.49 -22.46 -25.86
C VAL A 300 19.09 -22.17 -25.30
N LEU A 301 18.65 -20.91 -25.33
CA LEU A 301 17.31 -20.53 -24.89
C LEU A 301 16.22 -21.17 -25.76
N GLY A 302 16.44 -21.30 -27.07
CA GLY A 302 15.54 -21.99 -28.00
C GLY A 302 15.33 -23.47 -27.65
N ILE A 303 16.39 -24.17 -27.23
CA ILE A 303 16.28 -25.56 -26.76
C ILE A 303 15.34 -25.66 -25.55
N PHE A 304 15.41 -24.71 -24.61
CA PHE A 304 14.51 -24.69 -23.44
C PHE A 304 13.06 -24.37 -23.80
N LEU A 305 12.79 -23.60 -24.87
CA LEU A 305 11.43 -23.33 -25.36
C LEU A 305 10.77 -24.59 -25.92
N MET A 306 11.55 -25.44 -26.60
CA MET A 306 11.08 -26.72 -27.15
C MET A 306 10.97 -27.83 -26.09
N GLY A 307 11.53 -27.62 -24.89
CA GLY A 307 11.48 -28.59 -23.80
C GLY A 307 10.08 -28.78 -23.22
N SER A 308 9.83 -29.87 -22.50
CA SER A 308 8.54 -30.14 -21.84
C SER A 308 8.33 -29.37 -20.54
N ASN A 309 9.40 -28.83 -19.93
CA ASN A 309 9.32 -28.16 -18.64
C ASN A 309 8.82 -26.70 -18.77
N SER A 310 7.60 -26.45 -18.30
CA SER A 310 6.96 -25.12 -18.32
C SER A 310 7.76 -24.04 -17.60
N ILE A 311 8.47 -24.36 -16.52
CA ILE A 311 9.30 -23.39 -15.77
C ILE A 311 10.46 -22.93 -16.65
N ASN A 312 11.10 -23.86 -17.37
CA ASN A 312 12.23 -23.55 -18.23
C ASN A 312 11.80 -22.72 -19.45
N LYS A 313 10.65 -23.06 -20.05
CA LYS A 313 10.02 -22.23 -21.09
C LYS A 313 9.77 -20.82 -20.60
N PHE A 314 9.21 -20.67 -19.39
CA PHE A 314 8.88 -19.38 -18.81
C PHE A 314 10.13 -18.51 -18.60
N VAL A 315 11.18 -19.07 -18.00
CA VAL A 315 12.44 -18.34 -17.78
C VAL A 315 13.08 -17.95 -19.12
N ALA A 316 13.09 -18.84 -20.11
CA ALA A 316 13.62 -18.55 -21.44
C ALA A 316 12.86 -17.40 -22.11
N LEU A 317 11.53 -17.44 -22.13
CA LEU A 317 10.68 -16.36 -22.65
C LEU A 317 10.92 -15.03 -21.94
N ARG A 318 11.16 -15.03 -20.61
CA ARG A 318 11.46 -13.79 -19.86
C ARG A 318 12.78 -13.17 -20.26
N ILE A 319 13.81 -13.98 -20.45
CA ILE A 319 15.14 -13.51 -20.88
C ILE A 319 15.04 -12.92 -22.29
N LEU A 320 14.39 -13.63 -23.22
CA LEU A 320 14.20 -13.16 -24.60
C LEU A 320 13.37 -11.86 -24.66
N ASN A 321 12.29 -11.77 -23.89
CA ASN A 321 11.47 -10.55 -23.81
C ASN A 321 12.26 -9.33 -23.36
N LYS A 322 13.17 -9.50 -22.40
CA LYS A 322 14.05 -8.42 -21.93
C LYS A 322 15.07 -8.05 -23.00
N LEU A 323 15.69 -9.04 -23.64
CA LEU A 323 16.69 -8.82 -24.68
C LEU A 323 16.14 -8.00 -25.86
N VAL A 324 14.95 -8.37 -26.36
CA VAL A 324 14.30 -7.75 -27.53
C VAL A 324 13.80 -6.32 -27.24
N SER A 325 13.78 -5.90 -25.97
CA SER A 325 13.48 -4.52 -25.62
C SER A 325 14.51 -3.54 -26.21
N ASN A 326 15.72 -4.02 -26.55
CA ASN A 326 16.64 -3.29 -27.41
C ASN A 326 16.33 -3.57 -28.90
N PRO A 327 15.96 -2.56 -29.72
CA PRO A 327 15.58 -2.74 -31.12
C PRO A 327 16.60 -3.48 -31.98
N ILE A 328 17.90 -3.30 -31.74
CA ILE A 328 18.98 -3.93 -32.50
C ILE A 328 18.97 -5.46 -32.33
N ARG A 329 18.43 -5.94 -31.20
CA ARG A 329 18.39 -7.36 -30.84
C ARG A 329 17.20 -8.10 -31.45
N LYS A 330 16.21 -7.40 -32.03
CA LYS A 330 15.01 -8.02 -32.62
C LYS A 330 15.33 -9.07 -33.70
N SER A 331 16.38 -8.82 -34.51
CA SER A 331 16.81 -9.72 -35.59
C SER A 331 17.40 -11.06 -35.11
N LEU A 332 17.71 -11.19 -33.82
CA LEU A 332 18.21 -12.44 -33.24
C LEU A 332 17.12 -13.51 -33.08
N ILE A 333 15.85 -13.10 -33.00
CA ILE A 333 14.74 -14.03 -32.83
C ILE A 333 14.29 -14.53 -34.22
N GLN A 334 14.89 -15.65 -34.65
CA GLN A 334 14.55 -16.29 -35.92
C GLN A 334 13.48 -17.38 -35.76
N ASN A 335 13.37 -17.99 -34.58
CA ASN A 335 12.48 -19.11 -34.28
C ASN A 335 11.06 -18.64 -33.89
N LYS A 336 10.40 -17.86 -34.77
CA LYS A 336 9.05 -17.34 -34.50
C LYS A 336 8.01 -18.45 -34.37
N SER A 337 8.10 -19.48 -35.22
CA SER A 337 7.20 -20.65 -35.20
C SER A 337 7.19 -21.38 -33.85
N ASP A 338 8.36 -21.50 -33.22
CA ASP A 338 8.50 -22.21 -31.94
C ASP A 338 7.83 -21.42 -30.81
N ILE A 339 7.85 -20.08 -30.89
CA ILE A 339 7.20 -19.19 -29.94
C ILE A 339 5.68 -19.16 -30.20
N GLU A 340 5.25 -19.19 -31.47
CA GLU A 340 3.83 -19.28 -31.85
C GLU A 340 3.18 -20.58 -31.34
N ALA A 341 3.91 -21.70 -31.36
CA ALA A 341 3.42 -22.97 -30.79
C ALA A 341 3.07 -22.84 -29.29
N ILE A 342 3.76 -21.97 -28.54
CA ILE A 342 3.52 -21.73 -27.11
C ILE A 342 2.21 -20.97 -26.87
N LEU A 343 1.66 -20.27 -27.86
CA LEU A 343 0.36 -19.58 -27.71
C LEU A 343 -0.76 -20.54 -27.32
N THR A 344 -0.71 -21.76 -27.87
CA THR A 344 -1.66 -22.84 -27.62
C THR A 344 -1.36 -23.69 -26.37
N ASP A 345 -0.34 -23.32 -25.58
CA ASP A 345 0.03 -24.05 -24.36
C ASP A 345 -1.07 -23.94 -23.29
N ASN A 346 -1.26 -25.00 -22.50
CA ASN A 346 -2.24 -25.02 -21.41
C ASN A 346 -1.94 -23.95 -20.34
N ASN A 347 -0.68 -23.57 -20.17
CA ASN A 347 -0.27 -22.56 -19.20
C ASN A 347 -0.40 -21.14 -19.80
N LYS A 348 -1.45 -20.42 -19.41
CA LYS A 348 -1.76 -19.08 -19.91
C LYS A 348 -0.69 -18.02 -19.59
N SER A 349 0.11 -18.21 -18.53
CA SER A 349 1.26 -17.34 -18.25
C SER A 349 2.36 -17.47 -19.31
N LEU A 350 2.53 -18.65 -19.92
CA LEU A 350 3.43 -18.84 -21.06
C LEU A 350 2.87 -18.18 -22.31
N SER A 351 1.58 -18.40 -22.61
CA SER A 351 0.90 -17.80 -23.76
C SER A 351 1.01 -16.27 -23.72
N SER A 352 0.67 -15.63 -22.59
CA SER A 352 0.74 -14.17 -22.44
C SER A 352 2.16 -13.62 -22.67
N LEU A 353 3.17 -14.29 -22.15
CA LEU A 353 4.57 -13.88 -22.32
C LEU A 353 5.09 -14.11 -23.75
N ALA A 354 4.60 -15.16 -24.42
CA ALA A 354 4.85 -15.43 -25.83
C ALA A 354 4.21 -14.37 -26.73
N VAL A 355 2.95 -13.97 -26.45
CA VAL A 355 2.28 -12.84 -27.12
C VAL A 355 3.13 -11.57 -27.00
N SER A 356 3.60 -11.24 -25.80
CA SER A 356 4.45 -10.06 -25.58
C SER A 356 5.73 -10.09 -26.42
N LEU A 357 6.38 -11.26 -26.53
CA LEU A 357 7.58 -11.44 -27.34
C LEU A 357 7.27 -11.30 -28.84
N LEU A 358 6.24 -11.99 -29.32
CA LEU A 358 5.84 -11.96 -30.74
C LEU A 358 5.47 -10.55 -31.19
N LEU A 359 4.71 -9.81 -30.38
CA LEU A 359 4.36 -8.41 -30.68
C LEU A 359 5.59 -7.51 -30.77
N LYS A 360 6.64 -7.74 -29.97
CA LYS A 360 7.88 -6.94 -30.04
C LYS A 360 8.75 -7.24 -31.26
N VAL A 361 8.73 -8.49 -31.74
CA VAL A 361 9.53 -8.96 -32.90
C VAL A 361 8.73 -8.89 -34.21
N CYS A 362 7.42 -8.61 -34.14
CA CYS A 362 6.56 -8.54 -35.32
C CYS A 362 7.04 -7.46 -36.31
N SER A 363 6.96 -7.77 -37.60
CA SER A 363 7.19 -6.84 -38.72
C SER A 363 5.85 -6.32 -39.24
N GLU A 364 5.84 -5.18 -39.94
CA GLU A 364 4.60 -4.53 -40.41
C GLU A 364 3.69 -5.44 -41.26
N ASP A 365 4.26 -6.42 -41.97
CA ASP A 365 3.53 -7.30 -42.88
C ASP A 365 2.70 -8.40 -42.20
N ASN A 366 3.07 -8.81 -40.99
CA ASN A 366 2.46 -9.97 -40.32
C ASN A 366 1.54 -9.59 -39.14
N ILE A 367 1.36 -8.29 -38.87
CA ILE A 367 0.59 -7.81 -37.70
C ILE A 367 -0.86 -8.25 -37.77
N ASP A 368 -1.50 -8.16 -38.93
CA ASP A 368 -2.92 -8.50 -39.10
C ASP A 368 -3.18 -9.99 -38.76
N SER A 369 -2.32 -10.88 -39.25
CA SER A 369 -2.40 -12.33 -38.94
C SER A 369 -2.14 -12.61 -37.47
N LEU A 370 -1.14 -11.94 -36.87
CA LEU A 370 -0.78 -12.14 -35.47
C LEU A 370 -1.89 -11.66 -34.52
N LEU A 371 -2.48 -10.49 -34.78
CA LEU A 371 -3.58 -9.97 -33.96
C LEU A 371 -4.82 -10.89 -34.03
N THR A 372 -5.09 -11.48 -35.19
CA THR A 372 -6.17 -12.46 -35.35
C THR A 372 -5.90 -13.71 -34.52
N GLN A 373 -4.70 -14.28 -34.62
CA GLN A 373 -4.31 -15.46 -33.83
C GLN A 373 -4.30 -15.18 -32.31
N ILE A 374 -3.90 -13.97 -31.89
CA ILE A 374 -3.97 -13.57 -30.47
C ILE A 374 -5.43 -13.50 -30.03
N TYR A 375 -6.31 -12.92 -30.85
CA TYR A 375 -7.73 -12.80 -30.55
C TYR A 375 -8.42 -14.16 -30.41
N ASP A 376 -8.15 -15.10 -31.33
CA ASP A 376 -8.73 -16.45 -31.29
C ASP A 376 -8.37 -17.20 -30.00
N ASN A 377 -7.20 -16.92 -29.42
CA ASN A 377 -6.75 -17.53 -28.16
C ASN A 377 -7.18 -16.75 -26.91
N LEU A 378 -7.79 -15.57 -27.08
CA LEU A 378 -8.08 -14.62 -25.99
C LEU A 378 -9.30 -15.04 -25.16
N GLU A 379 -10.27 -15.73 -25.76
CA GLU A 379 -11.49 -16.19 -25.08
C GLU A 379 -11.19 -17.17 -23.94
N ASP A 380 -10.17 -18.02 -24.11
CA ASP A 380 -9.77 -19.03 -23.12
C ASP A 380 -8.86 -18.48 -21.99
N MET A 381 -8.65 -17.16 -21.91
CA MET A 381 -7.74 -16.53 -20.93
C MET A 381 -8.50 -15.80 -19.82
N SER A 382 -7.93 -15.77 -18.61
CA SER A 382 -8.42 -14.88 -17.55
C SER A 382 -8.17 -13.41 -17.91
N ASP A 383 -9.01 -12.51 -17.40
CA ASP A 383 -8.96 -11.10 -17.75
C ASP A 383 -7.63 -10.42 -17.35
N GLU A 384 -6.95 -10.90 -16.31
CA GLU A 384 -5.59 -10.45 -15.94
C GLU A 384 -4.59 -10.65 -17.09
N PHE A 385 -4.61 -11.82 -17.74
CA PHE A 385 -3.74 -12.09 -18.88
C PHE A 385 -4.15 -11.28 -20.11
N LYS A 386 -5.46 -11.06 -20.32
CA LYS A 386 -5.95 -10.20 -21.40
C LYS A 386 -5.44 -8.75 -21.24
N VAL A 387 -5.40 -8.22 -20.02
CA VAL A 387 -4.83 -6.89 -19.72
C VAL A 387 -3.33 -6.85 -20.02
N ASP A 388 -2.57 -7.90 -19.71
CA ASP A 388 -1.14 -7.99 -20.03
C ASP A 388 -0.88 -7.99 -21.56
N ILE A 389 -1.76 -8.64 -22.34
CA ILE A 389 -1.72 -8.60 -23.80
C ILE A 389 -1.97 -7.18 -24.30
N LEU A 390 -3.00 -6.50 -23.80
CA LEU A 390 -3.28 -5.12 -24.18
C LEU A 390 -2.12 -4.17 -23.87
N ARG A 391 -1.41 -4.36 -22.75
CA ARG A 391 -0.20 -3.60 -22.41
C ARG A 391 0.90 -3.78 -23.46
N SER A 392 1.00 -4.98 -24.05
CA SER A 392 1.94 -5.24 -25.14
C SER A 392 1.50 -4.58 -26.44
N ILE A 393 0.20 -4.57 -26.74
CA ILE A 393 -0.40 -3.90 -27.91
C ILE A 393 -0.24 -2.38 -27.83
N ARG A 394 -0.39 -1.78 -26.66
CA ARG A 394 -0.15 -0.34 -26.44
C ARG A 394 1.23 0.10 -26.92
N ASN A 395 2.25 -0.71 -26.66
CA ASN A 395 3.62 -0.45 -27.11
C ASN A 395 3.81 -0.70 -28.61
N LEU A 396 3.02 -1.60 -29.23
CA LEU A 396 3.06 -1.83 -30.67
C LEU A 396 2.64 -0.59 -31.45
N VAL A 397 1.57 0.09 -31.01
CA VAL A 397 1.03 1.27 -31.70
C VAL A 397 2.05 2.42 -31.78
N LYS A 398 2.84 2.63 -30.72
CA LYS A 398 3.94 3.60 -30.73
C LYS A 398 5.03 3.28 -31.76
N ASN A 399 5.28 2.00 -32.00
CA ASN A 399 6.35 1.56 -32.89
C ASN A 399 5.90 1.47 -34.36
N ILE A 400 4.62 1.20 -34.62
CA ILE A 400 4.08 0.96 -35.97
C ILE A 400 2.74 1.71 -36.15
N PRO A 401 2.75 3.05 -36.25
CA PRO A 401 1.52 3.85 -36.32
C PRO A 401 0.73 3.61 -37.61
N LYS A 402 1.39 3.23 -38.72
CA LYS A 402 0.74 2.96 -40.02
C LYS A 402 -0.30 1.83 -39.98
N ARG A 403 -0.22 0.94 -38.99
CA ARG A 403 -1.15 -0.19 -38.80
C ARG A 403 -2.17 0.07 -37.68
N ALA A 404 -2.36 1.33 -37.29
CA ALA A 404 -3.34 1.75 -36.28
C ALA A 404 -4.76 1.21 -36.56
N LYS A 405 -5.18 1.16 -37.83
CA LYS A 405 -6.49 0.61 -38.23
C LYS A 405 -6.69 -0.85 -37.80
N ALA A 406 -5.67 -1.69 -37.96
CA ALA A 406 -5.73 -3.10 -37.57
C ALA A 406 -5.86 -3.24 -36.04
N VAL A 407 -5.12 -2.41 -35.30
CA VAL A 407 -5.18 -2.38 -33.84
C VAL A 407 -6.54 -1.87 -33.35
N LEU A 408 -7.12 -0.84 -33.98
CA LEU A 408 -8.47 -0.35 -33.64
C LEU A 408 -9.53 -1.44 -33.87
N SER A 409 -9.45 -2.18 -34.97
CA SER A 409 -10.35 -3.32 -35.22
C SER A 409 -10.22 -4.40 -34.14
N PHE A 410 -8.99 -4.73 -33.73
CA PHE A 410 -8.74 -5.68 -32.63
C PHE A 410 -9.33 -5.18 -31.30
N LEU A 411 -9.10 -3.91 -30.95
CA LEU A 411 -9.62 -3.31 -29.70
C LEU A 411 -11.15 -3.22 -29.70
N PHE A 412 -11.77 -2.93 -30.84
CA PHE A 412 -13.22 -2.93 -30.97
C PHE A 412 -13.83 -4.31 -30.70
N ASN A 413 -13.22 -5.37 -31.23
CA ASN A 413 -13.65 -6.74 -30.95
C ASN A 413 -13.47 -7.09 -29.46
N CYS A 414 -12.36 -6.66 -28.84
CA CYS A 414 -12.13 -6.84 -27.40
C CYS A 414 -13.19 -6.14 -26.53
N LEU A 415 -13.67 -4.96 -26.95
CA LEU A 415 -14.72 -4.23 -26.24
C LEU A 415 -16.09 -4.93 -26.32
N LYS A 416 -16.39 -5.58 -27.46
CA LYS A 416 -17.65 -6.30 -27.68
C LYS A 416 -17.75 -7.62 -26.92
N ASN A 417 -16.65 -8.35 -26.77
CA ASN A 417 -16.64 -9.64 -26.10
C ASN A 417 -16.84 -9.55 -24.57
N ASP A 418 -17.09 -10.70 -23.95
CA ASP A 418 -17.16 -10.86 -22.50
C ASP A 418 -15.78 -10.62 -21.85
N GLY A 419 -15.76 -9.70 -20.89
CA GLY A 419 -14.57 -9.35 -20.12
C GLY A 419 -14.93 -8.37 -19.01
N ASN A 420 -14.16 -8.39 -17.93
CA ASN A 420 -14.37 -7.50 -16.79
C ASN A 420 -14.18 -6.02 -17.16
N GLN A 421 -14.66 -5.16 -16.26
CA GLN A 421 -14.58 -3.70 -16.43
C GLN A 421 -13.12 -3.20 -16.60
N GLU A 422 -12.15 -3.83 -15.94
CA GLU A 422 -10.73 -3.43 -16.01
C GLU A 422 -10.11 -3.68 -17.39
N PHE A 423 -10.39 -4.83 -17.99
CA PHE A 423 -9.96 -5.16 -19.35
C PHE A 423 -10.53 -4.18 -20.38
N LYS A 424 -11.83 -3.89 -20.29
CA LYS A 424 -12.49 -2.94 -21.20
C LYS A 424 -11.99 -1.51 -21.00
N LYS A 425 -11.77 -1.08 -19.75
CA LYS A 425 -11.13 0.21 -19.42
C LYS A 425 -9.77 0.34 -20.09
N TYR A 426 -8.92 -0.68 -19.99
CA TYR A 426 -7.58 -0.63 -20.56
C TYR A 426 -7.62 -0.56 -22.10
N ALA A 427 -8.59 -1.21 -22.75
CA ALA A 427 -8.80 -1.06 -24.19
C ALA A 427 -9.21 0.39 -24.56
N ILE A 428 -10.09 1.02 -23.78
CA ILE A 428 -10.49 2.44 -23.95
C ILE A 428 -9.26 3.35 -23.81
N ASP A 429 -8.42 3.16 -22.79
CA ASP A 429 -7.21 3.96 -22.57
C ASP A 429 -6.23 3.89 -23.76
N ILE A 430 -6.12 2.72 -24.41
CA ILE A 430 -5.30 2.58 -25.62
C ILE A 430 -5.93 3.36 -26.78
N ILE A 431 -7.24 3.26 -27.00
CA ILE A 431 -7.93 4.00 -28.07
C ILE A 431 -7.81 5.51 -27.84
N GLU A 432 -7.96 5.98 -26.60
CA GLU A 432 -7.75 7.38 -26.24
C GLU A 432 -6.34 7.87 -26.62
N GLN A 433 -5.31 7.08 -26.27
CA GLN A 433 -3.95 7.40 -26.66
C GLN A 433 -3.78 7.45 -28.18
N MET A 434 -4.40 6.52 -28.93
CA MET A 434 -4.37 6.51 -30.39
C MET A 434 -5.00 7.75 -31.00
N ILE A 435 -6.14 8.19 -30.47
CA ILE A 435 -6.82 9.43 -30.89
C ILE A 435 -5.91 10.65 -30.67
N GLN A 436 -5.17 10.70 -29.56
CA GLN A 436 -4.29 11.81 -29.23
C GLN A 436 -2.98 11.82 -30.05
N GLU A 437 -2.37 10.66 -30.27
CA GLU A 437 -1.02 10.54 -30.86
C GLU A 437 -1.04 10.33 -32.39
N ILE A 438 -2.12 9.82 -32.98
CA ILE A 438 -2.20 9.43 -34.40
C ILE A 438 -3.40 10.13 -35.08
N PRO A 439 -3.20 11.31 -35.70
CA PRO A 439 -4.27 12.10 -36.33
C PRO A 439 -5.07 11.35 -37.38
N GLU A 440 -4.42 10.51 -38.20
CA GLU A 440 -5.05 9.71 -39.26
C GLU A 440 -6.09 8.71 -38.74
N SER A 441 -5.96 8.28 -37.49
CA SER A 441 -6.84 7.29 -36.86
C SER A 441 -7.90 7.91 -35.95
N ARG A 442 -7.86 9.23 -35.73
CA ARG A 442 -8.73 9.93 -34.77
C ARG A 442 -10.20 9.63 -35.00
N ASP A 443 -10.72 9.90 -36.19
CA ASP A 443 -12.15 9.79 -36.46
C ASP A 443 -12.64 8.34 -36.37
N GLN A 444 -11.78 7.38 -36.73
CA GLN A 444 -12.06 5.95 -36.56
C GLN A 444 -12.08 5.56 -35.08
N GLY A 445 -11.13 6.03 -34.28
CA GLY A 445 -11.09 5.79 -32.84
C GLY A 445 -12.30 6.37 -32.11
N LEU A 446 -12.70 7.60 -32.45
CA LEU A 446 -13.91 8.23 -31.91
C LEU A 446 -15.17 7.45 -32.27
N LEU A 447 -15.26 6.93 -33.49
CA LEU A 447 -16.38 6.11 -33.92
C LEU A 447 -16.44 4.78 -33.16
N VAL A 448 -15.30 4.10 -32.98
CA VAL A 448 -15.21 2.86 -32.20
C VAL A 448 -15.70 3.07 -30.76
N LEU A 449 -15.28 4.16 -30.12
CA LEU A 449 -15.73 4.49 -28.77
C LEU A 449 -17.24 4.84 -28.73
N ALA A 450 -17.72 5.58 -29.71
CA ALA A 450 -19.13 5.96 -29.81
C ALA A 450 -20.05 4.76 -30.11
N GLU A 451 -19.60 3.78 -30.89
CA GLU A 451 -20.34 2.53 -31.10
C GLU A 451 -20.34 1.66 -29.83
N TYR A 452 -19.23 1.62 -29.09
CA TYR A 452 -19.15 0.82 -27.86
C TYR A 452 -20.11 1.29 -26.76
N ILE A 453 -20.34 2.60 -26.61
CA ILE A 453 -21.29 3.10 -25.60
C ILE A 453 -22.74 2.65 -25.85
N GLU A 454 -23.09 2.14 -27.04
CA GLU A 454 -24.44 1.63 -27.29
C GLU A 454 -24.78 0.37 -26.51
N ASP A 455 -23.81 -0.54 -26.40
CA ASP A 455 -23.96 -1.85 -25.78
C ASP A 455 -23.19 -1.95 -24.45
N CYS A 456 -22.70 -0.83 -23.91
CA CYS A 456 -21.87 -0.81 -22.72
C CYS A 456 -22.72 -0.92 -21.45
N LEU A 457 -22.58 -2.02 -20.70
CA LEU A 457 -23.30 -2.25 -19.45
C LEU A 457 -22.73 -1.52 -18.21
N PHE A 458 -21.58 -0.82 -18.35
CA PHE A 458 -20.86 -0.23 -17.22
C PHE A 458 -20.89 1.31 -17.26
N ASN A 459 -21.67 1.93 -16.36
CA ASN A 459 -21.83 3.40 -16.28
C ASN A 459 -20.49 4.15 -16.20
N ASN A 460 -19.54 3.65 -15.40
CA ASN A 460 -18.20 4.24 -15.27
C ASN A 460 -17.44 4.29 -16.61
N LEU A 461 -17.57 3.25 -17.45
CA LEU A 461 -16.92 3.23 -18.76
C LEU A 461 -17.65 4.12 -19.76
N GLN A 462 -18.99 4.18 -19.70
CA GLN A 462 -19.77 5.12 -20.50
C GLN A 462 -19.37 6.57 -20.20
N LEU A 463 -19.26 6.95 -18.92
CA LEU A 463 -18.80 8.27 -18.49
C LEU A 463 -17.38 8.59 -18.97
N GLN A 464 -16.46 7.61 -18.88
CA GLN A 464 -15.10 7.78 -19.39
C GLN A 464 -15.09 8.04 -20.90
N VAL A 465 -15.84 7.26 -21.67
CA VAL A 465 -15.95 7.45 -23.12
C VAL A 465 -16.57 8.80 -23.46
N LEU A 466 -17.67 9.17 -22.80
CA LEU A 466 -18.32 10.48 -23.00
C LEU A 466 -17.35 11.62 -22.69
N SER A 467 -16.54 11.52 -21.64
CA SER A 467 -15.49 12.49 -21.32
C SER A 467 -14.44 12.63 -22.43
N ILE A 468 -13.99 11.52 -23.01
CA ILE A 468 -13.06 11.52 -24.16
C ILE A 468 -13.70 12.20 -25.37
N LEU A 469 -14.93 11.81 -25.73
CA LEU A 469 -15.68 12.40 -26.84
C LEU A 469 -15.90 13.90 -26.63
N ASN A 470 -16.23 14.32 -25.42
CA ASN A 470 -16.47 15.70 -25.02
C ASN A 470 -15.21 16.58 -25.17
N ARG A 471 -14.06 16.08 -24.70
CA ARG A 471 -12.77 16.77 -24.84
C ARG A 471 -12.37 16.89 -26.31
N GLU A 472 -12.56 15.84 -27.10
CA GLU A 472 -12.24 15.85 -28.53
C GLU A 472 -13.20 16.72 -29.35
N ALA A 473 -14.48 16.77 -28.97
CA ALA A 473 -15.48 17.69 -29.52
C ALA A 473 -15.23 19.15 -29.14
N SER A 474 -14.43 19.42 -28.10
CA SER A 474 -14.03 20.79 -27.74
C SER A 474 -12.92 21.33 -28.64
N LYS A 475 -12.04 20.44 -29.14
CA LYS A 475 -10.86 20.81 -29.94
C LYS A 475 -11.20 21.05 -31.41
N GLN A 476 -11.98 20.15 -31.99
CA GLN A 476 -12.29 20.17 -33.42
C GLN A 476 -13.62 19.46 -33.70
N SER A 477 -14.10 19.61 -34.93
CA SER A 477 -15.34 18.99 -35.35
C SER A 477 -15.27 17.45 -35.26
N VAL A 478 -16.39 16.83 -34.89
CA VAL A 478 -16.53 15.38 -34.74
C VAL A 478 -17.53 14.82 -35.75
N PRO A 479 -17.39 13.57 -36.22
CA PRO A 479 -18.35 12.97 -37.14
C PRO A 479 -19.80 13.03 -36.62
N GLN A 480 -20.74 13.50 -37.44
CA GLN A 480 -22.16 13.65 -37.05
C GLN A 480 -22.81 12.34 -36.57
N LYS A 481 -22.33 11.18 -37.07
CA LYS A 481 -22.79 9.86 -36.62
C LYS A 481 -22.64 9.65 -35.11
N ILE A 482 -21.63 10.27 -34.49
CA ILE A 482 -21.36 10.18 -33.04
C ILE A 482 -22.49 10.81 -32.21
N ILE A 483 -23.12 11.87 -32.72
CA ILE A 483 -24.20 12.56 -32.02
C ILE A 483 -25.39 11.63 -31.82
N ARG A 484 -25.70 10.78 -32.81
CA ARG A 484 -26.77 9.78 -32.70
C ARG A 484 -26.50 8.79 -31.55
N PHE A 485 -25.26 8.29 -31.47
CA PHE A 485 -24.85 7.34 -30.43
C PHE A 485 -24.95 7.96 -29.03
N ILE A 486 -24.55 9.22 -28.88
CA ILE A 486 -24.66 9.95 -27.60
C ILE A 486 -26.13 10.26 -27.27
N ASN A 487 -26.94 10.64 -28.25
CA ASN A 487 -28.34 10.99 -28.03
C ASN A 487 -29.17 9.80 -27.52
N ASN A 488 -28.88 8.58 -27.98
CA ASN A 488 -29.54 7.38 -27.47
C ASN A 488 -29.35 7.21 -25.94
N ARG A 489 -28.22 7.68 -25.38
CA ARG A 489 -27.92 7.58 -23.94
C ARG A 489 -28.76 8.51 -23.08
N ILE A 490 -29.20 9.64 -23.63
CA ILE A 490 -30.04 10.64 -22.94
C ILE A 490 -31.41 10.05 -22.55
N HIS A 491 -31.88 8.98 -23.20
CA HIS A 491 -33.20 8.43 -22.89
C HIS A 491 -33.15 7.07 -22.18
N LEU A 492 -31.99 6.41 -22.17
CA LEU A 492 -31.88 4.99 -21.80
C LEU A 492 -31.00 4.74 -20.57
N GLU A 493 -30.24 5.73 -20.11
CA GLU A 493 -29.21 5.56 -19.08
C GLU A 493 -29.53 6.33 -17.78
N GLU A 494 -28.71 6.11 -16.75
CA GLU A 494 -28.78 6.79 -15.44
C GLU A 494 -28.47 8.30 -15.51
N PRO A 495 -28.97 9.11 -14.55
CA PRO A 495 -28.86 10.57 -14.58
C PRO A 495 -27.45 11.12 -14.83
N GLU A 496 -26.42 10.53 -14.26
CA GLU A 496 -25.03 10.99 -14.39
C GLU A 496 -24.54 10.86 -15.84
N VAL A 497 -24.89 9.75 -16.50
CA VAL A 497 -24.57 9.48 -17.91
C VAL A 497 -25.35 10.41 -18.81
N ARG A 498 -26.65 10.62 -18.53
CA ARG A 498 -27.49 11.58 -19.27
C ARG A 498 -26.92 12.99 -19.20
N ALA A 499 -26.50 13.44 -18.02
CA ALA A 499 -25.93 14.77 -17.81
C ALA A 499 -24.58 14.92 -18.56
N ALA A 500 -23.76 13.88 -18.62
CA ALA A 500 -22.52 13.89 -19.41
C ALA A 500 -22.79 13.89 -20.92
N ALA A 501 -23.79 13.14 -21.38
CA ALA A 501 -24.24 13.10 -22.77
C ALA A 501 -24.74 14.48 -23.25
N VAL A 502 -25.55 15.15 -22.44
CA VAL A 502 -26.02 16.54 -22.66
C VAL A 502 -24.84 17.50 -22.88
N GLY A 503 -23.84 17.47 -22.01
CA GLY A 503 -22.65 18.33 -22.15
C GLY A 503 -21.81 18.01 -23.40
N THR A 504 -21.80 16.75 -23.83
CA THR A 504 -21.06 16.30 -25.01
C THR A 504 -21.76 16.73 -26.30
N ILE A 505 -23.09 16.57 -26.38
CA ILE A 505 -23.91 17.02 -27.52
C ILE A 505 -23.81 18.53 -27.69
N PHE A 506 -23.86 19.30 -26.60
CA PHE A 506 -23.65 20.75 -26.61
C PHE A 506 -22.36 21.12 -27.34
N LYS A 507 -21.21 20.53 -26.95
CA LYS A 507 -19.91 20.82 -27.55
C LYS A 507 -19.83 20.43 -29.03
N CYS A 508 -20.43 19.30 -29.41
CA CYS A 508 -20.57 18.90 -30.81
C CYS A 508 -21.32 19.97 -31.63
N GLY A 509 -22.45 20.47 -31.12
CA GLY A 509 -23.25 21.52 -31.75
C GLY A 509 -22.56 22.88 -31.78
N PHE A 510 -21.78 23.21 -30.75
CA PHE A 510 -21.04 24.47 -30.66
C PHE A 510 -19.93 24.55 -31.72
N GLN A 511 -19.18 23.46 -31.95
CA GLN A 511 -18.12 23.42 -32.96
C GLN A 511 -18.63 23.26 -34.40
N GLN A 512 -19.90 22.87 -34.59
CA GLN A 512 -20.49 22.67 -35.92
C GLN A 512 -21.76 23.53 -36.09
N PRO A 513 -21.62 24.78 -36.59
CA PRO A 513 -22.74 25.70 -36.76
C PRO A 513 -23.90 25.14 -37.61
N GLN A 514 -23.58 24.25 -38.56
CA GLN A 514 -24.56 23.63 -39.46
C GLN A 514 -25.59 22.73 -38.74
N ILE A 515 -25.23 22.16 -37.60
CA ILE A 515 -26.11 21.25 -36.82
C ILE A 515 -26.64 21.90 -35.54
N LYS A 516 -26.26 23.15 -35.27
CA LYS A 516 -26.63 23.91 -34.07
C LYS A 516 -28.13 23.83 -33.76
N GLN A 517 -28.98 24.06 -34.77
CA GLN A 517 -30.44 24.03 -34.60
C GLN A 517 -30.97 22.63 -34.27
N ASN A 518 -30.39 21.59 -34.87
CA ASN A 518 -30.75 20.20 -34.55
C ASN A 518 -30.34 19.85 -33.12
N VAL A 519 -29.17 20.30 -32.67
CA VAL A 519 -28.68 20.10 -31.30
C VAL A 519 -29.57 20.83 -30.28
N ILE A 520 -29.96 22.08 -30.55
CA ILE A 520 -30.91 22.80 -29.69
C ILE A 520 -32.23 22.04 -29.59
N SER A 521 -32.75 21.52 -30.70
CA SER A 521 -33.98 20.71 -30.69
C SER A 521 -33.84 19.45 -29.85
N LEU A 522 -32.68 18.78 -29.88
CA LEU A 522 -32.42 17.59 -29.06
C LEU A 522 -32.32 17.95 -27.57
N LEU A 523 -31.58 19.00 -27.22
CA LEU A 523 -31.46 19.45 -25.83
C LEU A 523 -32.78 19.96 -25.25
N LYS A 524 -33.67 20.55 -26.05
CA LYS A 524 -35.01 20.95 -25.58
C LYS A 524 -35.86 19.76 -25.13
N GLN A 525 -35.64 18.57 -25.69
CA GLN A 525 -36.33 17.35 -25.26
C GLN A 525 -35.87 16.86 -23.88
N THR A 526 -34.72 17.33 -23.38
CA THR A 526 -34.18 16.95 -22.06
C THR A 526 -34.57 17.91 -20.95
N LEU A 527 -35.36 18.95 -21.25
CA LEU A 527 -35.88 19.87 -20.23
C LEU A 527 -36.96 19.24 -19.34
N ASP A 528 -37.60 18.16 -19.82
CA ASP A 528 -38.59 17.39 -19.07
C ASP A 528 -37.98 16.16 -18.36
N ASP A 529 -36.64 16.06 -18.29
CA ASP A 529 -35.95 14.94 -17.61
C ASP A 529 -36.32 14.89 -16.11
N PRO A 530 -36.53 13.72 -15.48
CA PRO A 530 -36.84 13.64 -14.06
C PRO A 530 -35.72 14.17 -13.14
N ASP A 531 -34.46 14.13 -13.59
CA ASP A 531 -33.31 14.57 -12.81
C ASP A 531 -33.03 16.07 -12.94
N GLU A 532 -32.77 16.74 -11.81
CA GLU A 532 -32.55 18.19 -11.77
C GLU A 532 -31.25 18.63 -12.45
N GLU A 533 -30.16 17.90 -12.24
CA GLU A 533 -28.86 18.22 -12.82
C GLU A 533 -28.88 18.09 -14.35
N VAL A 534 -29.56 17.07 -14.88
CA VAL A 534 -29.75 16.90 -16.32
C VAL A 534 -30.53 18.08 -16.93
N ARG A 535 -31.64 18.47 -16.30
CA ARG A 535 -32.47 19.61 -16.77
C ARG A 535 -31.70 20.92 -16.74
N GLU A 536 -31.02 21.20 -15.63
CA GLU A 536 -30.32 22.48 -15.43
C GLU A 536 -29.14 22.60 -16.42
N ARG A 537 -28.37 21.52 -16.59
CA ARG A 537 -27.27 21.48 -17.57
C ARG A 537 -27.77 21.62 -19.02
N ALA A 538 -28.93 21.05 -19.35
CA ALA A 538 -29.55 21.22 -20.66
C ALA A 538 -29.99 22.67 -20.89
N ASN A 539 -30.66 23.28 -19.91
CA ASN A 539 -31.12 24.66 -19.95
C ASN A 539 -29.94 25.64 -20.14
N GLN A 540 -28.87 25.49 -19.36
CA GLN A 540 -27.66 26.29 -19.50
C GLN A 540 -27.03 26.15 -20.89
N ASN A 541 -26.88 24.93 -21.39
CA ASN A 541 -26.30 24.68 -22.71
C ASN A 541 -27.14 25.22 -23.87
N ILE A 542 -28.48 25.15 -23.78
CA ILE A 542 -29.40 25.75 -24.75
C ILE A 542 -29.22 27.27 -24.77
N ASN A 543 -29.22 27.90 -23.60
CA ASN A 543 -29.04 29.34 -23.47
C ASN A 543 -27.70 29.79 -24.09
N LEU A 544 -26.62 29.03 -23.86
CA LEU A 544 -25.32 29.31 -24.46
C LEU A 544 -25.31 29.17 -25.99
N LEU A 545 -25.99 28.15 -26.54
CA LEU A 545 -26.10 27.99 -27.99
C LEU A 545 -26.96 29.10 -28.61
N GLU A 546 -28.09 29.46 -28.02
CA GLU A 546 -28.97 30.53 -28.49
C GLU A 546 -28.29 31.91 -28.38
N GLN A 547 -27.47 32.15 -27.33
CA GLN A 547 -26.71 33.38 -27.14
C GLN A 547 -25.44 33.49 -27.99
N ALA A 548 -24.96 32.38 -28.59
CA ALA A 548 -23.76 32.39 -29.43
C ALA A 548 -23.88 33.26 -30.71
N ASP A 549 -25.08 33.72 -31.04
CA ASP A 549 -25.33 34.66 -32.15
C ASP A 549 -25.03 36.14 -31.74
N ASN A 550 -24.81 36.43 -30.46
CA ASN A 550 -24.37 37.74 -29.97
C ASN A 550 -22.83 37.84 -29.95
N SER A 551 -22.28 38.66 -30.86
CA SER A 551 -20.84 38.88 -31.07
C SER A 551 -20.04 39.33 -29.84
N PHE A 552 -20.72 39.82 -28.80
CA PHE A 552 -20.11 40.30 -27.55
C PHE A 552 -19.81 39.18 -26.52
N LEU A 553 -20.55 38.07 -26.54
CA LEU A 553 -20.33 36.93 -25.63
C LEU A 553 -19.41 35.87 -26.25
N GLY A 554 -19.39 35.77 -27.59
CA GLY A 554 -18.41 34.95 -28.30
C GLY A 554 -16.96 35.42 -28.10
N SER A 555 -16.74 36.71 -27.83
CA SER A 555 -15.43 37.25 -27.46
C SER A 555 -15.09 37.04 -25.98
N GLN A 556 -16.07 37.09 -25.06
CA GLN A 556 -15.84 36.69 -23.66
C GLN A 556 -15.54 35.20 -23.53
N TYR A 557 -16.18 34.32 -24.31
CA TYR A 557 -15.85 32.89 -24.34
C TYR A 557 -14.52 32.59 -25.05
N LYS A 558 -14.13 33.36 -26.08
CA LYS A 558 -12.75 33.31 -26.62
C LYS A 558 -11.71 33.78 -25.58
N ASN A 559 -12.08 34.70 -24.69
CA ASN A 559 -11.23 35.19 -23.60
C ASN A 559 -11.25 34.29 -22.35
N LEU A 560 -12.27 33.43 -22.16
CA LEU A 560 -12.25 32.30 -21.22
C LEU A 560 -11.28 31.18 -21.67
N HIS A 561 -10.70 31.30 -22.88
CA HIS A 561 -9.55 30.52 -23.33
C HIS A 561 -8.19 31.12 -22.94
N ASN A 562 -8.14 31.95 -21.90
CA ASN A 562 -6.91 32.20 -21.14
C ASN A 562 -6.69 31.16 -20.02
N ILE A 563 -7.04 29.90 -20.29
CA ILE A 563 -6.12 28.85 -19.88
C ILE A 563 -5.13 28.77 -21.03
N ASN A 564 -4.02 29.48 -20.90
CA ASN A 564 -2.95 29.41 -21.87
C ASN A 564 -2.44 27.95 -21.88
N PHE A 565 -2.89 27.15 -22.86
CA PHE A 565 -2.49 25.74 -22.96
C PHE A 565 -0.98 25.59 -23.17
N GLN A 566 -0.30 26.65 -23.62
CA GLN A 566 1.16 26.71 -23.57
C GLN A 566 1.65 26.92 -22.15
N GLU A 567 1.04 27.77 -21.31
CA GLU A 567 1.34 27.82 -19.87
C GLU A 567 1.02 26.52 -19.15
N ILE A 568 -0.09 25.81 -19.45
CA ILE A 568 -0.32 24.47 -18.88
C ILE A 568 0.74 23.48 -19.37
N ALA A 569 1.07 23.47 -20.66
CA ALA A 569 2.14 22.61 -21.18
C ALA A 569 3.53 23.03 -20.66
N TYR A 570 3.75 24.31 -20.36
CA TYR A 570 4.97 24.86 -19.77
C TYR A 570 5.03 24.57 -18.27
N ILE A 571 3.90 24.60 -17.56
CA ILE A 571 3.75 24.21 -16.16
C ILE A 571 3.91 22.70 -16.06
N GLU A 572 3.32 21.90 -16.96
CA GLU A 572 3.54 20.46 -17.06
C GLU A 572 5.01 20.15 -17.37
N LYS A 573 5.64 20.86 -18.30
CA LYS A 573 7.06 20.69 -18.65
C LYS A 573 8.02 21.21 -17.58
N TYR A 574 7.65 22.28 -16.86
CA TYR A 574 8.38 22.85 -15.72
C TYR A 574 8.24 21.95 -14.49
N ILE A 575 7.06 21.41 -14.23
CA ILE A 575 6.83 20.34 -13.24
C ILE A 575 7.61 19.10 -13.65
N GLN A 576 7.67 18.75 -14.94
CA GLN A 576 8.41 17.57 -15.41
C GLN A 576 9.93 17.75 -15.29
N MET A 577 10.49 18.92 -15.62
CA MET A 577 11.91 19.25 -15.40
C MET A 577 12.25 19.41 -13.92
N ASN A 578 11.38 20.01 -13.10
CA ASN A 578 11.58 20.10 -11.66
C ASN A 578 11.43 18.74 -10.97
N MET A 579 10.58 17.85 -11.48
CA MET A 579 10.50 16.46 -11.03
C MET A 579 11.78 15.69 -11.37
N GLU A 580 12.40 15.94 -12.52
CA GLU A 580 13.72 15.40 -12.88
C GLU A 580 14.85 16.02 -12.04
N THR A 581 14.75 17.30 -11.66
CA THR A 581 15.75 17.99 -10.84
C THR A 581 15.63 17.61 -9.35
N LEU A 582 14.42 17.52 -8.80
CA LEU A 582 14.14 17.02 -7.43
C LEU A 582 14.48 15.54 -7.26
N SER A 583 14.50 14.76 -8.35
CA SER A 583 14.95 13.37 -8.29
C SER A 583 16.47 13.25 -8.00
N ASN A 584 17.23 14.34 -8.15
CA ASN A 584 18.68 14.37 -7.99
C ASN A 584 19.21 15.26 -6.85
N THR A 585 18.40 16.11 -6.21
CA THR A 585 18.85 16.95 -5.08
C THR A 585 17.91 16.87 -3.87
N GLN A 586 18.50 16.58 -2.70
CA GLN A 586 17.81 16.48 -1.40
C GLN A 586 17.57 17.84 -0.71
N GLU A 587 17.53 18.96 -1.44
CA GLU A 587 17.43 20.30 -0.82
C GLU A 587 16.08 20.95 -1.09
N ALA A 588 15.35 21.26 -0.02
CA ALA A 588 13.99 21.80 0.00
C ALA A 588 13.91 23.32 -0.32
N ASP A 589 14.98 23.94 -0.80
CA ASP A 589 15.11 25.41 -0.89
C ASP A 589 14.94 25.99 -2.31
N ALA A 590 14.44 25.22 -3.27
CA ALA A 590 14.30 25.65 -4.67
C ALA A 590 13.03 26.49 -4.97
N LEU A 591 12.10 26.60 -4.01
CA LEU A 591 10.80 27.27 -4.19
C LEU A 591 10.65 28.55 -3.35
N GLN A 592 11.76 29.12 -2.88
CA GLN A 592 11.75 30.41 -2.21
C GLN A 592 11.54 31.53 -3.23
N ARG A 593 10.57 32.41 -2.97
CA ARG A 593 10.19 33.55 -3.84
C ARG A 593 11.38 34.45 -4.20
N GLU A 594 12.38 34.53 -3.33
CA GLU A 594 13.60 35.34 -3.50
C GLU A 594 14.52 34.78 -4.59
N LYS A 595 14.72 33.46 -4.65
CA LYS A 595 15.53 32.81 -5.71
C LYS A 595 14.86 32.84 -7.08
N ILE A 596 13.52 32.86 -7.10
CA ILE A 596 12.72 33.03 -8.33
C ILE A 596 12.91 34.44 -8.91
N LEU A 597 13.01 35.46 -8.05
CA LEU A 597 13.26 36.85 -8.44
C LEU A 597 14.71 37.10 -8.85
N GLU A 598 15.68 36.43 -8.22
CA GLU A 598 17.09 36.44 -8.66
C GLU A 598 17.25 35.80 -10.04
N PHE A 599 16.65 34.63 -10.26
CA PHE A 599 16.68 33.96 -11.55
C PHE A 599 16.01 34.79 -12.66
N ALA A 600 14.90 35.46 -12.36
CA ALA A 600 14.24 36.36 -13.32
C ALA A 600 15.12 37.56 -13.71
N LYS A 601 15.89 38.10 -12.77
CA LYS A 601 16.88 39.18 -13.02
C LYS A 601 18.08 38.69 -13.81
N GLU A 602 18.60 37.51 -13.50
CA GLU A 602 19.74 36.90 -14.22
C GLU A 602 19.41 36.53 -15.67
N ASN A 603 18.13 36.27 -15.97
CA ASN A 603 17.66 35.88 -17.30
C ASN A 603 16.92 36.99 -18.08
N ASN A 604 17.04 38.26 -17.65
CA ASN A 604 16.41 39.43 -18.31
C ASN A 604 14.89 39.31 -18.53
N LEU A 605 14.17 38.67 -17.59
CA LEU A 605 12.72 38.56 -17.65
C LEU A 605 12.09 39.79 -16.97
N GLN A 606 11.33 40.59 -17.73
CA GLN A 606 10.62 41.76 -17.18
C GLN A 606 9.40 41.30 -16.37
N VAL A 607 9.45 41.51 -15.06
CA VAL A 607 8.30 41.37 -14.17
C VAL A 607 7.81 42.79 -13.86
N GLU A 608 6.67 43.20 -14.41
CA GLU A 608 6.07 44.50 -14.09
C GLU A 608 5.47 44.46 -12.67
N GLU A 609 5.95 45.36 -11.82
CA GLU A 609 5.32 45.66 -10.53
C GLU A 609 4.02 46.43 -10.77
N THR A 610 2.87 45.75 -10.69
CA THR A 610 1.60 46.45 -10.45
C THR A 610 1.44 46.67 -8.95
N GLY A 611 1.62 47.93 -8.56
CA GLY A 611 1.69 48.38 -7.18
C GLY A 611 0.36 48.36 -6.43
N THR A 612 0.49 47.93 -5.17
CA THR A 612 -0.11 48.49 -3.95
C THR A 612 -1.62 48.70 -3.86
N ASP A 613 -2.25 47.94 -2.96
CA ASP A 613 -3.04 48.55 -1.89
C ASP A 613 -2.50 48.11 -0.53
N LYS A 614 -1.89 49.09 0.15
CA LYS A 614 -1.26 48.99 1.47
C LYS A 614 -2.31 49.10 2.57
N LYS A 615 -2.88 48.00 3.09
CA LYS A 615 -3.50 47.94 4.44
C LYS A 615 -3.60 46.51 5.01
N ALA A 616 -2.49 45.76 5.12
CA ALA A 616 -2.53 44.52 5.92
C ALA A 616 -1.14 43.98 6.33
N SER A 617 -0.11 44.81 6.53
CA SER A 617 1.20 44.27 6.98
C SER A 617 2.06 45.32 7.67
N GLN A 618 1.68 45.72 8.88
CA GLN A 618 2.63 46.23 9.87
C GLN A 618 2.21 45.70 11.23
N ASN A 619 2.76 44.53 11.59
CA ASN A 619 3.28 44.20 12.92
C ASN A 619 3.45 42.68 13.04
N TYR A 620 4.44 42.14 12.35
CA TYR A 620 5.17 40.99 12.85
C TYR A 620 6.65 41.24 12.54
N GLN A 621 7.37 41.68 13.56
CA GLN A 621 8.82 41.52 13.61
C GLN A 621 9.08 40.09 14.06
N GLU A 622 9.84 39.38 13.24
CA GLU A 622 10.53 38.15 13.61
C GLU A 622 11.35 38.39 14.88
N ASN A 623 11.20 37.49 15.84
CA ASN A 623 12.28 37.18 16.77
C ASN A 623 12.31 35.66 16.93
N ASP A 624 13.53 35.17 16.76
CA ASP A 624 14.02 33.79 16.83
C ASP A 624 13.33 32.91 17.89
N PHE A 625 13.00 31.67 17.48
CA PHE A 625 12.86 30.58 18.44
C PHE A 625 13.75 29.40 18.02
N GLU A 626 14.82 29.25 18.79
CA GLU A 626 15.68 28.08 18.88
C GLU A 626 14.87 26.82 19.23
N ALA A 627 15.31 25.69 18.67
CA ALA A 627 14.78 24.37 18.98
C ALA A 627 15.08 23.97 20.44
N GLU A 628 14.08 24.10 21.34
CA GLU A 628 14.12 23.48 22.67
C GLU A 628 13.72 22.00 22.62
N LYS A 629 14.53 21.17 23.28
CA LYS A 629 14.31 19.74 23.56
C LYS A 629 13.03 19.50 24.38
N PRO A 630 12.39 18.31 24.28
CA PRO A 630 11.16 18.02 24.99
C PRO A 630 11.41 17.92 26.50
N LYS A 631 10.94 18.93 27.26
CA LYS A 631 10.82 18.86 28.71
C LYS A 631 9.56 18.07 29.07
N GLN A 632 9.74 17.12 29.99
CA GLN A 632 8.68 16.33 30.61
C GLN A 632 7.61 17.25 31.22
N ILE A 633 6.42 17.28 30.64
CA ILE A 633 5.24 17.84 31.30
C ILE A 633 4.68 16.73 32.20
N GLN A 634 4.78 16.97 33.51
CA GLN A 634 4.11 16.18 34.53
C GLN A 634 2.60 16.22 34.27
N LYS A 635 2.01 15.07 33.98
CA LYS A 635 0.57 14.87 33.94
C LYS A 635 0.00 15.05 35.35
N GLN A 636 -0.62 16.20 35.60
CA GLN A 636 -1.68 16.33 36.60
C GLN A 636 -2.94 16.85 35.89
N THR A 637 -3.68 15.91 35.32
CA THR A 637 -5.14 15.96 35.21
C THR A 637 -5.60 14.51 35.24
N ASN A 638 -6.43 14.16 36.23
CA ASN A 638 -7.09 12.85 36.31
C ASN A 638 -8.04 12.70 35.11
N MET A 639 -7.54 12.17 33.99
CA MET A 639 -8.40 11.68 32.91
C MET A 639 -8.86 10.27 33.29
N VAL A 640 -10.14 10.14 33.62
CA VAL A 640 -10.80 8.85 33.82
C VAL A 640 -10.92 8.16 32.45
N ASN A 641 -10.55 6.90 32.35
CA ASN A 641 -10.68 6.10 31.14
C ASN A 641 -12.11 5.52 31.08
N LEU A 642 -13.00 6.10 30.27
CA LEU A 642 -14.41 5.68 30.20
C LEU A 642 -14.64 4.28 29.60
N ASN A 643 -13.61 3.65 29.05
CA ASN A 643 -13.67 2.27 28.53
C ASN A 643 -13.63 1.18 29.63
N ASP A 644 -13.68 1.55 30.91
CA ASP A 644 -13.89 0.58 31.98
C ASP A 644 -15.34 0.06 32.00
N ASP A 645 -15.48 -1.27 32.03
CA ASP A 645 -16.76 -2.00 32.09
C ASP A 645 -17.73 -1.50 33.18
N SER A 646 -17.21 -0.89 34.25
CA SER A 646 -17.99 -0.34 35.36
C SER A 646 -18.72 0.96 34.98
N HIS A 647 -18.07 1.84 34.22
CA HIS A 647 -18.61 3.14 33.82
C HIS A 647 -19.69 2.99 32.74
N ILE A 648 -19.44 2.13 31.74
CA ILE A 648 -20.43 1.79 30.72
C ILE A 648 -21.67 1.18 31.38
N LYS A 649 -21.52 0.29 32.38
CA LYS A 649 -22.66 -0.27 33.13
C LYS A 649 -23.46 0.79 33.89
N GLN A 650 -22.79 1.77 34.50
CA GLN A 650 -23.45 2.87 35.19
C GLN A 650 -24.28 3.73 34.23
N TYR A 651 -23.69 4.17 33.12
CA TYR A 651 -24.39 5.01 32.14
C TYR A 651 -25.45 4.24 31.35
N THR A 652 -25.24 2.95 31.09
CA THR A 652 -26.27 2.08 30.50
C THR A 652 -27.54 2.09 31.36
N LYS A 653 -27.39 2.00 32.69
CA LYS A 653 -28.51 2.09 33.62
C LYS A 653 -29.18 3.47 33.57
N LEU A 654 -28.40 4.55 33.64
CA LEU A 654 -28.91 5.93 33.60
C LEU A 654 -29.71 6.23 32.32
N PHE A 655 -29.20 5.83 31.15
CA PHE A 655 -29.91 6.03 29.88
C PHE A 655 -31.17 5.15 29.78
N SER A 656 -31.12 3.91 30.28
CA SER A 656 -32.28 3.01 30.28
C SER A 656 -33.41 3.48 31.20
N GLU A 657 -33.09 4.15 32.31
CA GLU A 657 -34.05 4.72 33.26
C GLU A 657 -34.51 6.13 32.86
N SER A 658 -33.86 6.75 31.86
CA SER A 658 -34.19 8.10 31.42
C SER A 658 -35.53 8.15 30.67
N PRO A 659 -36.42 9.10 31.00
CA PRO A 659 -37.66 9.28 30.26
C PRO A 659 -37.45 9.76 28.82
N VAL A 660 -36.28 10.32 28.49
CA VAL A 660 -35.97 10.87 27.16
C VAL A 660 -35.18 9.86 26.30
N PHE A 661 -34.17 9.21 26.90
CA PHE A 661 -33.19 8.39 26.17
C PHE A 661 -33.45 6.89 26.24
N SER A 662 -34.41 6.41 27.04
CA SER A 662 -34.73 4.97 27.13
C SER A 662 -35.09 4.32 25.80
N GLN A 663 -35.64 5.09 24.86
CA GLN A 663 -35.98 4.65 23.50
C GLN A 663 -34.77 4.48 22.56
N TYR A 664 -33.57 4.95 22.93
CA TYR A 664 -32.36 4.86 22.09
C TYR A 664 -31.73 3.46 22.09
N GLY A 665 -32.20 2.57 22.96
CA GLY A 665 -31.74 1.19 23.05
C GLY A 665 -30.49 1.02 23.91
N GLN A 666 -29.70 -0.02 23.61
CA GLN A 666 -28.52 -0.37 24.41
C GLN A 666 -27.34 0.56 24.10
N LEU A 667 -26.71 1.09 25.15
CA LEU A 667 -25.43 1.79 25.03
C LEU A 667 -24.35 0.82 24.55
N ARG A 668 -23.72 1.13 23.41
CA ARG A 668 -22.70 0.30 22.76
C ARG A 668 -21.27 0.71 23.10
N SER A 669 -21.02 2.01 23.10
CA SER A 669 -19.69 2.59 23.34
C SER A 669 -19.81 3.95 24.01
N ALA A 670 -18.78 4.31 24.78
CA ALA A 670 -18.62 5.62 25.39
C ALA A 670 -17.18 6.10 25.12
N VAL A 671 -17.04 7.33 24.63
CA VAL A 671 -15.75 7.89 24.23
C VAL A 671 -15.52 9.21 24.96
N ASN A 672 -14.30 9.37 25.48
CA ASN A 672 -13.85 10.62 26.09
C ASN A 672 -13.86 11.74 25.05
N GLY A 673 -14.47 12.89 25.38
CA GLY A 673 -14.34 14.10 24.58
C GLY A 673 -13.17 14.97 25.05
N GLY A 674 -13.32 16.28 24.87
CA GLY A 674 -12.30 17.29 25.17
C GLY A 674 -12.91 18.56 25.78
N ASN A 675 -12.05 19.55 26.05
CA ASN A 675 -12.53 20.89 26.40
C ASN A 675 -12.96 21.61 25.11
N LEU A 676 -14.07 22.33 25.14
CA LEU A 676 -14.55 23.21 24.06
C LEU A 676 -14.34 24.70 24.37
N THR A 677 -13.70 24.98 25.50
CA THR A 677 -13.35 26.33 25.95
C THR A 677 -12.01 26.26 26.70
N ASP A 678 -11.31 27.38 26.76
CA ASP A 678 -10.08 27.49 27.52
C ASP A 678 -10.32 27.38 29.04
N LYS A 679 -9.26 27.09 29.79
CA LYS A 679 -9.32 26.99 31.26
C LYS A 679 -9.69 28.32 31.93
N ASP A 680 -9.40 29.44 31.27
CA ASP A 680 -9.63 30.78 31.80
C ASP A 680 -10.94 31.40 31.26
N SER A 681 -11.75 30.63 30.51
CA SER A 681 -13.05 31.09 30.00
C SER A 681 -14.09 31.24 31.11
N GLU A 682 -15.03 32.18 30.89
CA GLU A 682 -16.19 32.46 31.75
C GLU A 682 -17.08 31.23 31.98
N TYR A 683 -17.16 30.36 30.97
CA TYR A 683 -17.87 29.09 31.03
C TYR A 683 -16.90 28.00 30.61
N GLN A 684 -16.56 27.09 31.52
CA GLN A 684 -15.72 25.95 31.19
C GLN A 684 -16.62 24.83 30.69
N VAL A 685 -16.41 24.40 29.44
CA VAL A 685 -17.21 23.35 28.79
C VAL A 685 -16.33 22.16 28.43
N PHE A 686 -16.67 20.99 28.97
CA PHE A 686 -16.10 19.69 28.59
C PHE A 686 -17.21 18.80 28.04
N TYR A 687 -16.89 17.79 27.22
CA TYR A 687 -17.93 16.88 26.72
C TYR A 687 -17.55 15.39 26.70
N TYR A 688 -18.58 14.54 26.66
CA TYR A 688 -18.49 13.10 26.44
C TYR A 688 -19.39 12.65 25.29
N LYS A 689 -19.02 11.55 24.62
CA LYS A 689 -19.76 10.98 23.48
C LYS A 689 -20.25 9.58 23.82
N TYR A 690 -21.53 9.31 23.64
CA TYR A 690 -22.15 8.01 23.90
C TYR A 690 -22.84 7.49 22.63
N PHE A 691 -22.56 6.25 22.24
CA PHE A 691 -23.04 5.66 21.00
C PHE A 691 -24.00 4.50 21.25
N PHE A 692 -25.13 4.52 20.56
CA PHE A 692 -26.14 3.46 20.52
C PHE A 692 -26.12 2.78 19.15
N ASP A 693 -27.14 2.03 18.72
CA ASP A 693 -27.19 1.47 17.37
C ASP A 693 -27.56 2.53 16.32
N ASP A 694 -28.64 3.29 16.57
CA ASP A 694 -29.17 4.32 15.64
C ASP A 694 -29.08 5.75 16.19
N TYR A 695 -28.55 5.92 17.41
CA TYR A 695 -28.47 7.22 18.07
C TYR A 695 -27.08 7.48 18.65
N LEU A 696 -26.77 8.73 18.93
CA LEU A 696 -25.64 9.16 19.73
C LEU A 696 -26.07 10.28 20.68
N VAL A 697 -25.42 10.37 21.84
CA VAL A 697 -25.68 11.40 22.84
C VAL A 697 -24.38 12.12 23.16
N ILE A 698 -24.41 13.44 23.11
CA ILE A 698 -23.32 14.30 23.58
C ILE A 698 -23.71 14.84 24.95
N GLU A 699 -22.88 14.61 25.96
CA GLU A 699 -23.03 15.19 27.29
C GLU A 699 -22.04 16.34 27.43
N TYR A 700 -22.55 17.57 27.54
CA TYR A 700 -21.77 18.77 27.84
C TYR A 700 -21.77 19.00 29.34
N ILE A 701 -20.60 19.07 29.94
CA ILE A 701 -20.37 19.41 31.34
C ILE A 701 -19.96 20.87 31.38
N ILE A 702 -20.84 21.71 31.92
CA ILE A 702 -20.69 23.17 31.89
C ILE A 702 -20.51 23.66 33.31
N LYS A 703 -19.43 24.41 33.54
CA LYS A 703 -19.14 25.08 34.80
C LYS A 703 -19.17 26.60 34.63
N ASN A 704 -19.95 27.27 35.46
CA ASN A 704 -19.99 28.73 35.51
C ASN A 704 -18.84 29.27 36.39
N THR A 705 -17.91 30.04 35.83
CA THR A 705 -16.81 30.65 36.59
C THR A 705 -17.01 32.14 36.85
N VAL A 706 -18.09 32.73 36.31
CA VAL A 706 -18.41 34.14 36.47
C VAL A 706 -18.96 34.40 37.88
N GLN A 707 -18.36 35.37 38.56
CA GLN A 707 -18.76 35.73 39.92
C GLN A 707 -20.13 36.40 39.93
N GLN A 708 -20.92 36.14 40.98
CA GLN A 708 -22.22 36.78 41.21
C GLN A 708 -23.27 36.54 40.11
N THR A 709 -23.12 35.50 39.29
CA THR A 709 -24.10 35.14 38.26
C THR A 709 -24.66 33.74 38.49
N THR A 710 -25.90 33.54 38.05
CA THR A 710 -26.52 32.22 37.95
C THR A 710 -27.11 32.06 36.56
N LEU A 711 -26.73 30.98 35.87
CA LEU A 711 -27.21 30.66 34.54
C LEU A 711 -28.50 29.84 34.66
N LYS A 712 -29.55 30.20 33.92
CA LYS A 712 -30.82 29.46 33.89
C LYS A 712 -31.19 29.05 32.48
N ASN A 713 -31.83 27.88 32.37
CA ASN A 713 -32.22 27.26 31.09
C ASN A 713 -31.04 27.15 30.11
N VAL A 714 -29.93 26.61 30.59
CA VAL A 714 -28.71 26.43 29.81
C VAL A 714 -28.92 25.30 28.81
N LYS A 715 -28.79 25.60 27.51
CA LYS A 715 -28.92 24.64 26.41
C LYS A 715 -27.78 24.82 25.41
N VAL A 716 -27.46 23.76 24.70
CA VAL A 716 -26.50 23.79 23.60
C VAL A 716 -27.26 23.51 22.30
N ASP A 717 -27.30 24.50 21.43
CA ASP A 717 -27.80 24.36 20.07
C ASP A 717 -26.65 23.87 19.19
N LEU A 718 -26.72 22.60 18.80
CA LEU A 718 -25.72 21.93 17.97
C LEU A 718 -26.09 22.05 16.50
N GLN A 719 -25.25 22.73 15.72
CA GLN A 719 -25.41 22.81 14.27
C GLN A 719 -24.55 21.74 13.59
N LEU A 720 -25.24 20.74 13.04
CA LEU A 720 -24.64 19.61 12.33
C LEU A 720 -24.54 19.92 10.84
N ASN A 721 -23.32 19.96 10.31
CA ASN A 721 -23.07 20.09 8.88
C ASN A 721 -23.13 18.72 8.18
N SER A 722 -24.21 17.96 8.41
CA SER A 722 -24.39 16.62 7.85
C SER A 722 -25.87 16.30 7.67
N GLU A 723 -26.23 15.74 6.52
CA GLU A 723 -27.58 15.25 6.23
C GLU A 723 -27.87 13.90 6.94
N PHE A 724 -26.83 13.23 7.43
CA PHE A 724 -26.93 11.90 8.04
C PHE A 724 -27.16 11.94 9.55
N LEU A 725 -27.05 13.12 10.18
CA LEU A 725 -27.24 13.32 11.61
C LEU A 725 -28.27 14.39 11.85
N LYS A 726 -29.22 14.12 12.75
CA LYS A 726 -30.26 15.08 13.13
C LYS A 726 -30.39 15.18 14.63
N VAL A 727 -30.34 16.40 15.16
CA VAL A 727 -30.64 16.64 16.58
C VAL A 727 -32.09 16.23 16.86
N ALA A 728 -32.26 15.29 17.77
CA ALA A 728 -33.56 14.70 18.13
C ALA A 728 -34.09 15.27 19.45
N HIS A 729 -33.23 15.38 20.47
CA HIS A 729 -33.61 15.87 21.80
C HIS A 729 -32.50 16.74 22.40
N ILE A 730 -32.88 17.78 23.14
CA ILE A 730 -31.97 18.59 23.96
C ILE A 730 -32.54 18.62 25.38
N VAL A 731 -31.74 18.17 26.35
CA VAL A 731 -32.08 18.22 27.78
C VAL A 731 -31.27 19.35 28.41
N PRO A 732 -31.89 20.52 28.68
CA PRO A 732 -31.19 21.67 29.24
C PRO A 732 -30.89 21.49 30.72
N ALA A 733 -29.91 22.25 31.22
CA ALA A 733 -29.69 22.41 32.65
C ALA A 733 -30.56 23.56 33.17
N ASN A 734 -31.35 23.29 34.21
CA ASN A 734 -32.30 24.26 34.76
C ASN A 734 -31.58 25.47 35.37
N GLU A 735 -30.52 25.23 36.14
CA GLU A 735 -29.78 26.25 36.88
C GLU A 735 -28.31 25.83 37.05
N ILE A 736 -27.36 26.75 36.85
CA ILE A 736 -25.93 26.59 37.15
C ILE A 736 -25.46 27.83 37.89
N LYS A 737 -25.22 27.70 39.20
CA LYS A 737 -24.74 28.81 40.03
C LYS A 737 -23.24 29.03 39.87
N GLU A 738 -22.75 30.15 40.38
CA GLU A 738 -21.32 30.45 40.46
C GLU A 738 -20.54 29.24 41.02
N ASN A 739 -19.49 28.83 40.30
CA ASN A 739 -18.61 27.71 40.59
C ASN A 739 -19.26 26.31 40.63
N GLU A 740 -20.55 26.18 40.32
CA GLU A 740 -21.22 24.90 40.16
C GLU A 740 -21.07 24.35 38.73
N THR A 741 -21.30 23.05 38.59
CA THR A 741 -21.23 22.33 37.32
C THR A 741 -22.52 21.56 37.10
N SER A 742 -23.06 21.62 35.89
CA SER A 742 -24.23 20.84 35.48
C SER A 742 -24.07 20.31 34.05
N ASN A 743 -24.87 19.30 33.72
CA ASN A 743 -24.79 18.62 32.44
C ASN A 743 -25.94 19.06 31.53
N VAL A 744 -25.65 19.24 30.24
CA VAL A 744 -26.61 19.42 29.15
C VAL A 744 -26.42 18.24 28.19
N LEU A 745 -27.51 17.56 27.83
CA LEU A 745 -27.45 16.37 26.97
C LEU A 745 -28.12 16.65 25.64
N VAL A 746 -27.41 16.38 24.54
CA VAL A 746 -27.91 16.51 23.18
C VAL A 746 -27.97 15.12 22.55
N GLY A 747 -29.18 14.64 22.28
CA GLY A 747 -29.44 13.38 21.59
C GLY A 747 -29.58 13.60 20.09
N ILE A 748 -28.87 12.79 19.31
CA ILE A 748 -28.75 12.91 17.85
C ILE A 748 -29.12 11.55 17.23
N ALA A 749 -30.02 11.60 16.25
CA ALA A 749 -30.43 10.45 15.45
C ALA A 749 -29.49 10.28 14.25
N ARG A 750 -29.12 9.03 13.94
CA ARG A 750 -28.36 8.66 12.75
C ARG A 750 -29.27 8.19 11.63
N HIS A 751 -28.86 8.46 10.40
CA HIS A 751 -29.50 7.92 9.23
C HIS A 751 -29.29 6.40 9.14
N PRO A 752 -30.32 5.58 8.83
CA PRO A 752 -30.20 4.13 8.82
C PRO A 752 -29.14 3.58 7.86
N GLN A 753 -28.91 4.27 6.73
CA GLN A 753 -28.03 3.85 5.64
C GLN A 753 -26.55 4.23 5.83
N GLN A 754 -26.23 5.14 6.78
CA GLN A 754 -24.86 5.62 7.01
C GLN A 754 -24.44 5.27 8.44
N LYS A 755 -23.75 4.15 8.63
CA LYS A 755 -23.43 3.61 9.96
C LYS A 755 -22.29 4.38 10.66
N ILE A 756 -21.33 4.89 9.88
CA ILE A 756 -20.18 5.66 10.36
C ILE A 756 -20.24 7.04 9.72
N VAL A 757 -20.22 8.09 10.55
CA VAL A 757 -20.28 9.48 10.11
C VAL A 757 -19.19 10.28 10.80
N ALA A 758 -18.31 10.93 10.03
CA ALA A 758 -17.38 11.92 10.55
C ALA A 758 -17.94 13.33 10.28
N VAL A 759 -18.06 14.16 11.32
CA VAL A 759 -18.59 15.52 11.20
C VAL A 759 -17.93 16.46 12.21
N THR A 760 -17.73 17.70 11.79
CA THR A 760 -17.43 18.84 12.66
C THR A 760 -18.72 19.64 12.85
N ALA A 761 -19.11 19.85 14.11
CA ALA A 761 -20.36 20.49 14.47
C ALA A 761 -20.10 21.77 15.28
N GLN A 762 -20.78 22.86 14.92
CA GLN A 762 -20.68 24.12 15.63
C GLN A 762 -21.60 24.09 16.86
N ASN A 763 -21.11 24.66 17.96
CA ASN A 763 -21.79 24.63 19.25
C ASN A 763 -22.14 26.06 19.69
N PHE A 764 -23.43 26.31 19.91
CA PHE A 764 -23.91 27.58 20.45
C PHE A 764 -24.54 27.34 21.82
N LEU A 765 -23.92 27.93 22.84
CA LEU A 765 -24.39 27.85 24.22
C LEU A 765 -25.39 29.00 24.46
N HIS A 766 -26.64 28.66 24.76
CA HIS A 766 -27.70 29.64 25.07
C HIS A 766 -28.14 29.51 26.52
N PHE A 767 -28.30 30.64 27.21
CA PHE A 767 -28.71 30.67 28.62
C PHE A 767 -29.25 32.05 29.00
N ASN A 768 -29.93 32.11 30.14
CA ASN A 768 -30.31 33.36 30.78
C ASN A 768 -29.39 33.65 31.96
N ILE A 769 -28.73 34.81 31.95
CA ILE A 769 -27.90 35.27 33.06
C ILE A 769 -28.81 35.95 34.09
N CYS A 770 -28.71 35.53 35.35
CA CYS A 770 -29.25 36.25 36.50
C CYS A 770 -28.08 36.80 37.33
N GLU A 771 -27.91 38.12 37.34
CA GLU A 771 -26.92 38.78 38.19
C GLU A 771 -27.46 38.91 39.62
N MET A 772 -26.67 38.50 40.60
CA MET A 772 -27.07 38.37 42.00
C MET A 772 -26.23 39.30 42.88
N ASN A 773 -26.85 40.24 43.57
CA ASN A 773 -26.20 41.00 44.64
C ASN A 773 -26.70 40.46 45.99
N GLY A 774 -25.98 39.48 46.54
CA GLY A 774 -26.45 38.69 47.67
C GLY A 774 -27.61 37.76 47.27
N ASN A 775 -28.81 37.96 47.85
CA ASN A 775 -30.02 37.19 47.54
C ASN A 775 -31.00 37.89 46.58
N GLN A 776 -30.65 39.07 46.05
CA GLN A 776 -31.51 39.84 45.16
C GLN A 776 -31.01 39.79 43.71
N VAL A 777 -31.94 39.51 42.79
CA VAL A 777 -31.69 39.54 41.34
C VAL A 777 -31.63 41.00 40.90
N VAL A 778 -30.49 41.42 40.36
CA VAL A 778 -30.23 42.81 39.92
C VAL A 778 -30.58 42.98 38.44
N ALA A 779 -30.26 41.98 37.62
CA ALA A 779 -30.55 41.99 36.19
C ALA A 779 -30.79 40.55 35.70
N GLN A 780 -31.67 40.42 34.71
CA GLN A 780 -31.91 39.16 34.00
C GLN A 780 -32.02 39.42 32.50
N TYR A 781 -31.16 38.76 31.72
CA TYR A 781 -31.17 38.85 30.26
C TYR A 781 -30.71 37.53 29.64
N SER A 782 -31.07 37.32 28.37
CA SER A 782 -30.63 36.16 27.58
C SER A 782 -29.30 36.46 26.91
N ASP A 783 -28.44 35.46 26.84
CA ASP A 783 -27.14 35.56 26.17
C ASP A 783 -26.84 34.30 25.36
N GLU A 784 -25.92 34.42 24.40
CA GLU A 784 -25.42 33.33 23.58
C GLU A 784 -23.91 33.40 23.40
N CYS A 785 -23.25 32.26 23.50
CA CYS A 785 -21.81 32.15 23.33
C CYS A 785 -21.49 31.00 22.38
N GLN A 786 -20.75 31.28 21.31
CA GLN A 786 -20.18 30.24 20.46
C GLN A 786 -18.96 29.65 21.17
N ILE A 787 -18.94 28.32 21.31
CA ILE A 787 -17.79 27.56 21.85
C ILE A 787 -17.13 26.76 20.72
N ASP A 788 -15.95 26.19 21.00
CA ASP A 788 -15.18 25.48 19.98
C ASP A 788 -15.98 24.34 19.33
N ASP A 789 -15.63 24.00 18.10
CA ASP A 789 -16.30 22.98 17.32
C ASP A 789 -16.12 21.58 17.92
N LEU A 790 -17.20 20.79 17.89
CA LEU A 790 -17.21 19.40 18.33
C LEU A 790 -16.93 18.49 17.13
N ASN A 791 -15.95 17.59 17.28
CA ASN A 791 -15.57 16.64 16.24
C ASN A 791 -16.05 15.23 16.60
N ILE A 792 -16.88 14.66 15.72
CA ILE A 792 -17.18 13.22 15.68
C ILE A 792 -16.32 12.64 14.57
N THR A 793 -15.48 11.68 14.91
CA THR A 793 -14.48 11.07 14.02
C THR A 793 -14.82 9.61 13.74
N VAL A 794 -14.20 9.04 12.69
CA VAL A 794 -14.32 7.60 12.37
C VAL A 794 -13.89 6.75 13.56
N ALA A 795 -12.76 7.07 14.18
CA ALA A 795 -12.24 6.38 15.36
C ALA A 795 -13.22 6.32 16.55
N ASP A 796 -14.11 7.30 16.72
CA ASP A 796 -15.09 7.29 17.82
C ASP A 796 -16.11 6.14 17.70
N HIS A 797 -16.34 5.62 16.48
CA HIS A 797 -17.27 4.54 16.21
C HIS A 797 -16.63 3.15 16.35
N LEU A 798 -15.31 3.08 16.49
CA LEU A 798 -14.52 1.87 16.34
C LEU A 798 -13.75 1.55 17.63
N ASN A 799 -13.60 0.26 17.92
CA ASN A 799 -12.79 -0.22 19.02
C ASN A 799 -11.83 -1.32 18.55
N ARG A 800 -10.80 -1.54 19.36
CA ARG A 800 -9.74 -2.51 19.07
C ARG A 800 -10.25 -3.93 19.17
N TRP A 801 -9.95 -4.72 18.14
CA TRP A 801 -10.12 -6.16 18.16
C TRP A 801 -8.77 -6.83 17.95
N ASP A 802 -8.15 -7.28 19.04
CA ASP A 802 -6.83 -7.88 18.97
C ASP A 802 -6.90 -9.32 18.43
N VAL A 803 -6.59 -9.49 17.14
CA VAL A 803 -6.38 -10.79 16.51
C VAL A 803 -4.94 -11.23 16.75
N LYS A 804 -4.75 -12.51 17.07
CA LYS A 804 -3.43 -13.13 17.26
C LYS A 804 -2.61 -13.00 15.96
N LYS A 805 -1.34 -12.56 16.03
CA LYS A 805 -0.54 -12.43 14.80
C LYS A 805 -0.33 -13.79 14.10
N GLY A 806 -0.34 -13.77 12.78
CA GLY A 806 -0.43 -14.94 11.90
C GLY A 806 -1.85 -15.49 11.72
N LYS A 807 -2.88 -14.96 12.39
CA LYS A 807 -4.28 -15.42 12.26
C LYS A 807 -5.17 -14.49 11.44
N PHE A 808 -4.65 -13.37 10.94
CA PHE A 808 -5.46 -12.46 10.12
C PHE A 808 -6.12 -13.18 8.93
N GLU A 809 -5.36 -13.96 8.16
CA GLU A 809 -5.90 -14.69 6.99
C GLU A 809 -6.95 -15.72 7.40
N THR A 810 -6.75 -16.38 8.55
CA THR A 810 -7.72 -17.34 9.09
C THR A 810 -9.03 -16.64 9.45
N GLU A 811 -8.96 -15.52 10.19
CA GLU A 811 -10.15 -14.74 10.51
C GLU A 811 -10.79 -14.14 9.25
N TRP A 812 -9.99 -13.75 8.24
CA TRP A 812 -10.50 -13.27 6.95
C TRP A 812 -11.31 -14.33 6.21
N GLU A 813 -10.85 -15.58 6.20
CA GLU A 813 -11.59 -16.70 5.60
C GLU A 813 -12.85 -17.08 6.38
N TYR A 814 -12.80 -17.04 7.73
CA TYR A 814 -13.92 -17.44 8.58
C TYR A 814 -15.00 -16.37 8.78
N LEU A 815 -14.64 -15.08 8.71
CA LEU A 815 -15.61 -14.00 8.87
C LEU A 815 -16.61 -14.08 7.71
N GLN A 816 -17.89 -14.19 8.07
CA GLN A 816 -18.99 -14.20 7.10
C GLN A 816 -19.21 -12.78 6.57
N GLY A 817 -19.70 -12.66 5.34
CA GLY A 817 -19.91 -11.38 4.65
C GLY A 817 -19.03 -11.22 3.42
N ASP A 818 -19.50 -10.40 2.49
CA ASP A 818 -18.82 -10.13 1.23
C ASP A 818 -17.67 -9.12 1.40
N GLU A 819 -16.75 -9.14 0.44
CA GLU A 819 -15.60 -8.22 0.42
C GLU A 819 -15.97 -6.92 -0.31
N SER A 820 -16.02 -5.81 0.43
CA SER A 820 -16.12 -4.48 -0.17
C SER A 820 -14.71 -3.95 -0.45
N GLN A 821 -14.49 -3.30 -1.59
CA GLN A 821 -13.18 -2.77 -1.95
C GLN A 821 -13.25 -1.44 -2.72
N GLN A 822 -12.31 -0.54 -2.45
CA GLN A 822 -12.16 0.73 -3.16
C GLN A 822 -10.70 1.17 -3.22
N ASN A 823 -10.36 1.92 -4.26
CA ASN A 823 -9.02 2.50 -4.44
C ASN A 823 -9.04 3.98 -4.07
N PHE A 824 -7.99 4.43 -3.39
CA PHE A 824 -7.81 5.80 -2.93
C PHE A 824 -6.45 6.33 -3.35
N GLN A 825 -6.36 7.65 -3.51
CA GLN A 825 -5.12 8.37 -3.75
C GLN A 825 -4.93 9.40 -2.64
N LEU A 826 -3.84 9.27 -1.90
CA LEU A 826 -3.48 10.13 -0.78
C LEU A 826 -2.25 10.97 -1.14
N THR A 827 -2.27 12.25 -0.79
CA THR A 827 -1.18 13.21 -1.02
C THR A 827 -0.06 13.11 0.02
N TYR A 828 0.22 11.89 0.51
CA TYR A 828 1.26 11.64 1.51
C TYR A 828 2.65 11.46 0.88
N LYS A 829 3.67 11.94 1.61
CA LYS A 829 5.07 12.02 1.15
C LYS A 829 5.79 10.67 1.02
N ASN A 830 5.32 9.63 1.72
CA ASN A 830 5.85 8.28 1.65
C ASN A 830 4.87 7.27 2.29
N THR A 831 5.11 5.98 2.04
CA THR A 831 4.29 4.87 2.56
C THR A 831 4.28 4.78 4.09
N ASP A 832 5.38 5.10 4.78
CA ASP A 832 5.48 5.02 6.25
C ASP A 832 4.54 6.04 6.92
N PHE A 833 4.52 7.26 6.38
CA PHE A 833 3.61 8.30 6.83
C PHE A 833 2.15 7.94 6.56
N ALA A 834 1.85 7.37 5.39
CA ALA A 834 0.51 6.91 5.06
C ALA A 834 0.01 5.83 6.04
N ILE A 835 0.86 4.86 6.37
CA ILE A 835 0.52 3.82 7.36
C ILE A 835 0.18 4.44 8.72
N LYS A 836 1.01 5.37 9.21
CA LYS A 836 0.79 6.03 10.51
C LYS A 836 -0.51 6.83 10.54
N GLU A 837 -0.83 7.57 9.48
CA GLU A 837 -2.08 8.33 9.42
C GLU A 837 -3.31 7.42 9.27
N ILE A 838 -3.22 6.31 8.51
CA ILE A 838 -4.32 5.32 8.43
C ILE A 838 -4.59 4.68 9.80
N VAL A 839 -3.54 4.23 10.49
CA VAL A 839 -3.67 3.64 11.83
C VAL A 839 -4.26 4.64 12.81
N LYS A 840 -3.86 5.91 12.73
CA LYS A 840 -4.41 7.00 13.54
C LYS A 840 -5.87 7.31 13.21
N HIS A 841 -6.25 7.29 11.93
CA HIS A 841 -7.61 7.57 11.46
C HIS A 841 -8.64 6.56 11.98
N PHE A 842 -8.31 5.26 11.95
CA PHE A 842 -9.20 4.20 12.44
C PHE A 842 -9.04 3.89 13.94
N ASN A 843 -7.85 4.10 14.52
CA ASN A 843 -7.50 3.77 15.92
C ASN A 843 -7.80 2.31 16.34
N VAL A 844 -7.66 1.37 15.41
CA VAL A 844 -7.93 -0.06 15.64
C VAL A 844 -6.64 -0.88 15.74
N SER A 845 -6.76 -2.20 15.92
CA SER A 845 -5.61 -3.09 16.10
C SER A 845 -4.93 -3.38 14.77
N VAL A 846 -3.60 -3.27 14.74
CA VAL A 846 -2.78 -3.66 13.59
C VAL A 846 -2.36 -5.12 13.72
N CYS A 847 -2.46 -5.87 12.64
CA CYS A 847 -2.08 -7.27 12.60
C CYS A 847 -0.69 -7.50 12.00
N ASP A 848 -0.06 -8.60 12.41
CA ASP A 848 1.15 -9.17 11.81
C ASP A 848 2.40 -8.28 11.79
N GLY A 849 2.41 -7.16 12.53
CA GLY A 849 3.48 -6.16 12.48
C GLY A 849 3.53 -5.40 11.15
N THR A 850 2.37 -5.28 10.48
CA THR A 850 2.25 -4.62 9.17
C THR A 850 2.25 -3.09 9.24
N ASP A 851 2.40 -2.51 10.43
CA ASP A 851 2.67 -1.09 10.65
C ASP A 851 4.13 -0.71 10.37
N VAL A 852 5.05 -1.68 10.25
CA VAL A 852 6.47 -1.43 10.01
C VAL A 852 6.88 -1.88 8.61
N ILE A 853 7.53 -0.98 7.87
CA ILE A 853 8.08 -1.29 6.53
C ILE A 853 9.42 -2.01 6.68
N LEU A 854 9.52 -3.25 6.18
CA LEU A 854 10.77 -4.01 6.15
C LEU A 854 11.68 -3.51 5.00
N GLN A 855 12.93 -3.18 5.32
CA GLN A 855 13.92 -2.60 4.38
C GLN A 855 14.30 -3.48 3.18
N ASN A 856 13.81 -4.73 3.12
CA ASN A 856 14.12 -5.72 2.07
C ASN A 856 12.90 -6.18 1.26
N ASN A 857 11.79 -5.42 1.25
CA ASN A 857 10.61 -5.80 0.48
C ASN A 857 10.89 -5.72 -1.04
N LYS A 858 10.80 -6.87 -1.71
CA LYS A 858 10.92 -7.00 -3.17
C LYS A 858 9.64 -6.53 -3.91
N GLU A 859 8.56 -6.35 -3.17
CA GLU A 859 7.25 -5.92 -3.69
C GLU A 859 7.18 -4.39 -3.76
N LYS A 860 6.53 -3.87 -4.79
CA LYS A 860 6.39 -2.41 -5.03
C LYS A 860 5.34 -1.73 -4.15
N TYR A 861 4.66 -2.50 -3.31
CA TYR A 861 3.61 -2.05 -2.42
C TYR A 861 3.79 -2.69 -1.05
N HIS A 862 3.23 -2.06 -0.02
CA HIS A 862 3.20 -2.54 1.35
C HIS A 862 1.77 -2.91 1.72
N THR A 863 1.59 -4.00 2.47
CA THR A 863 0.26 -4.44 2.90
C THR A 863 0.09 -4.18 4.38
N LEU A 864 -0.81 -3.26 4.75
CA LEU A 864 -1.25 -2.99 6.12
C LEU A 864 -2.54 -3.76 6.40
N LYS A 865 -2.58 -4.49 7.51
CA LYS A 865 -3.73 -5.29 7.96
C LYS A 865 -4.24 -4.76 9.28
N ILE A 866 -5.53 -4.42 9.36
CA ILE A 866 -6.14 -3.90 10.58
C ILE A 866 -7.43 -4.65 10.93
N THR A 867 -7.76 -4.69 12.21
CA THR A 867 -8.91 -5.42 12.76
C THR A 867 -9.60 -4.59 13.83
N GLY A 868 -10.93 -4.53 13.80
CA GLY A 868 -11.68 -3.71 14.74
C GLY A 868 -13.11 -4.19 14.98
N LEU A 869 -13.76 -3.52 15.94
CA LEU A 869 -15.18 -3.66 16.26
C LEU A 869 -15.88 -2.35 15.95
N TYR A 870 -16.90 -2.37 15.11
CA TYR A 870 -17.88 -1.29 15.04
C TYR A 870 -18.80 -1.37 16.25
N LEU A 871 -18.83 -0.29 17.05
CA LEU A 871 -19.67 -0.14 18.24
C LEU A 871 -19.61 -1.34 19.20
N ASN A 872 -18.41 -1.89 19.43
CA ASN A 872 -18.17 -3.08 20.30
C ASN A 872 -18.99 -4.34 19.95
N ASN A 873 -19.61 -4.39 18.77
CA ASN A 873 -20.54 -5.45 18.42
C ASN A 873 -20.14 -6.16 17.14
N VAL A 874 -19.99 -5.40 16.04
CA VAL A 874 -19.78 -5.97 14.71
C VAL A 874 -18.29 -6.00 14.41
N LYS A 875 -17.75 -7.20 14.14
CA LYS A 875 -16.34 -7.40 13.77
C LYS A 875 -16.11 -7.03 12.31
N PHE A 876 -15.01 -6.33 12.07
CA PHE A 876 -14.53 -6.09 10.72
C PHE A 876 -13.01 -6.32 10.62
N LEU A 877 -12.59 -6.69 9.42
CA LEU A 877 -11.20 -6.85 9.01
C LEU A 877 -10.97 -5.93 7.82
N ALA A 878 -9.81 -5.29 7.75
CA ALA A 878 -9.46 -4.46 6.60
C ALA A 878 -8.00 -4.67 6.16
N VAL A 879 -7.79 -4.67 4.85
CA VAL A 879 -6.48 -4.76 4.19
C VAL A 879 -6.26 -3.53 3.33
N PHE A 880 -5.13 -2.86 3.54
CA PHE A 880 -4.68 -1.72 2.76
C PHE A 880 -3.42 -2.14 1.99
N MET A 881 -3.52 -2.19 0.67
CA MET A 881 -2.36 -2.38 -0.22
C MET A 881 -1.89 -1.01 -0.66
N ILE A 882 -0.79 -0.51 -0.10
CA ILE A 882 -0.30 0.86 -0.24
C ILE A 882 0.94 0.86 -1.13
N ALA A 883 0.86 1.52 -2.28
CA ALA A 883 2.00 1.79 -3.16
C ALA A 883 2.34 3.27 -3.11
N PHE A 884 3.62 3.60 -3.27
CA PHE A 884 4.06 4.99 -3.39
C PHE A 884 4.59 5.24 -4.80
N ASP A 885 4.05 6.27 -5.44
CA ASP A 885 4.51 6.78 -6.72
C ASP A 885 4.94 8.24 -6.56
N LEU A 886 6.11 8.58 -7.11
CA LEU A 886 6.69 9.93 -6.99
C LEU A 886 5.82 11.01 -7.64
N LYS A 887 4.95 10.68 -8.61
CA LYS A 887 4.09 11.62 -9.34
C LYS A 887 2.69 11.75 -8.74
N ILE A 888 2.13 10.64 -8.27
CA ILE A 888 0.71 10.52 -7.87
C ILE A 888 0.54 10.53 -6.34
N GLY A 889 1.62 10.30 -5.58
CA GLY A 889 1.58 10.17 -4.13
C GLY A 889 1.35 8.73 -3.69
N CYS A 890 0.74 8.53 -2.52
CA CYS A 890 0.40 7.20 -2.03
C CYS A 890 -0.90 6.74 -2.69
N VAL A 891 -0.85 5.69 -3.50
CA VAL A 891 -2.04 5.03 -4.05
C VAL A 891 -2.30 3.80 -3.19
N LEU A 892 -3.52 3.63 -2.70
CA LEU A 892 -3.87 2.45 -1.93
C LEU A 892 -5.15 1.79 -2.40
N LYS A 893 -5.23 0.48 -2.20
CA LYS A 893 -6.45 -0.30 -2.32
C LYS A 893 -6.87 -0.75 -0.93
N MET A 894 -8.05 -0.33 -0.50
CA MET A 894 -8.68 -0.75 0.75
C MET A 894 -9.66 -1.87 0.45
N LYS A 895 -9.57 -2.96 1.20
CA LYS A 895 -10.55 -4.03 1.24
C LYS A 895 -11.09 -4.14 2.65
N VAL A 896 -12.39 -4.28 2.82
CA VAL A 896 -13.07 -4.46 4.10
C VAL A 896 -13.93 -5.71 4.02
N LYS A 897 -13.90 -6.51 5.09
CA LYS A 897 -14.78 -7.66 5.27
C LYS A 897 -15.46 -7.56 6.63
N CYS A 898 -16.78 -7.71 6.64
CA CYS A 898 -17.64 -7.50 7.81
C CYS A 898 -18.91 -8.34 7.65
N GLU A 899 -19.49 -8.84 8.75
CA GLU A 899 -20.77 -9.57 8.71
C GLU A 899 -21.95 -8.68 8.30
N ASN A 900 -21.82 -7.37 8.47
CA ASN A 900 -22.81 -6.37 8.08
C ASN A 900 -22.27 -5.53 6.91
N GLU A 901 -22.92 -5.65 5.75
CA GLU A 901 -22.54 -5.00 4.49
C GLU A 901 -22.61 -3.46 4.60
N ASP A 902 -23.64 -2.91 5.26
CA ASP A 902 -23.77 -1.46 5.49
C ASP A 902 -22.58 -0.89 6.26
N VAL A 903 -22.03 -1.67 7.21
CA VAL A 903 -20.86 -1.29 8.00
C VAL A 903 -19.59 -1.35 7.14
N ALA A 904 -19.46 -2.35 6.26
CA ALA A 904 -18.33 -2.45 5.35
C ALA A 904 -18.29 -1.27 4.35
N GLU A 905 -19.44 -0.94 3.75
CA GLU A 905 -19.56 0.21 2.84
C GLU A 905 -19.32 1.53 3.57
N SER A 906 -19.91 1.71 4.77
CA SER A 906 -19.70 2.91 5.57
C SER A 906 -18.23 3.09 5.98
N LEU A 907 -17.50 2.01 6.28
CA LEU A 907 -16.06 2.07 6.59
C LEU A 907 -15.22 2.53 5.39
N ILE A 908 -15.61 2.14 4.18
CA ILE A 908 -14.93 2.55 2.95
C ILE A 908 -15.27 4.01 2.62
N GLN A 909 -16.55 4.39 2.68
CA GLN A 909 -16.99 5.75 2.39
C GLN A 909 -16.41 6.76 3.38
N ALA A 910 -16.33 6.41 4.67
CA ALA A 910 -15.78 7.29 5.70
C ALA A 910 -14.26 7.49 5.60
N PHE A 911 -13.57 6.74 4.72
CA PHE A 911 -12.15 6.93 4.43
C PHE A 911 -11.90 7.99 3.34
N ASN A 912 -12.89 8.31 2.50
CA ASN A 912 -12.83 9.47 1.58
C ASN A 912 -12.79 10.76 2.39
#